data_AF-A0A3E0N3Y3-F1
#
_entry.id   AF-A0A3E0N3Y3-F1
#
_cell.length_a   1.000
_cell.length_b   1.000
_cell.length_c   1.000
_cell.angle_alpha   90.00
_cell.angle_beta   90.00
_cell.angle_gamma   90.00
#
_symmetry.space_group_name_H-M   'P 1'
#
loop_
_entity.id
_entity.type
_entity.pdbx_description
1 polymer ?
#
loop_
_entity_poly.entity_id
_entity_poly.type
_entity_poly.pdbx_seq_one_letter_code
_entity_poly.pdbx_strand_id
1 'polypeptide(L)'
;MSRHRNKPKRGVALLVVLATITVVLALSYSMIRSQTTQLVIEDNGGRMLDARQAAMAGMNLGLKKMHEADWTGVDTNLAGTLSATESYTVSFTTGDSSLAQGDADYDKYPWRVTLLATGVAQHPQDSSIQATHTIEAVVELVPRKLSDSPSGWNSVTNYTLYQWGDHTAKIELPCRIEGPVHLAGPLQLAQSYPYDAKPFHGTIDEVAVYDDDHSTIDVLNIFLAGITPNVLLPSMEDRYGDRDPIAWWRLDEAAGSTVATDAAGGTNGQYVEADPGVAGIDGTAAHFDGIDDFIDVGTIDIVGDKMTIFAWIKADSFSGVDTTIISKAIAHTEVDHYWSLGTTDVGGGAYLTGRIKTEDGTYSVYDYSVLLPGVWYFVAIVRNNDDLRLYKNGVLVGQTTVSGNIAEQPLGTVFIGDRPPGSSRGQYLRDLNAMRLAGSDDKRPLEGPVTLPLSDTDAASLQRLTENLGVSTIDTTPSYTAPLSFPSQAQSYRLYTGGREYPIEEVSAALVSTSVGPDPVNNPLGVYDNTGDVYLYGNVDFQGTLLVKDYFSVFGGNLYLYNTGNTFSAVDLPPLYGTSEPIQLPAVITKEELWGKGDVGAEINGFTFVGTRLVKAADFTQGDLTINGRVLAEQFEIEPNGMWSAVGEHGSQDAVALFRLQKLDDLDWDMYSVASWLVFFYLPGQSFTYFPEMIEAAGAIGNVPPDSALTLRPESSPVSYHWHNWNDPIFVPHPDDGGLRWDLIRWTDSPDL
;
A
#
# COMPACT_ATOMS: atom_id res chain seq x y z
N MET A 1 -121.17 -56.21 55.60
CA MET A 1 -120.03 -57.13 55.31
C MET A 1 -120.09 -57.50 53.84
N SER A 2 -119.06 -57.19 53.03
CA SER A 2 -118.59 -57.98 51.87
C SER A 2 -117.81 -57.11 50.87
N ARG A 3 -116.51 -57.44 50.69
CA ARG A 3 -115.55 -56.96 49.67
C ARG A 3 -115.92 -57.46 48.26
N HIS A 4 -115.54 -56.71 47.21
CA HIS A 4 -115.00 -57.19 45.91
C HIS A 4 -114.93 -56.02 44.90
N ARG A 5 -113.99 -55.90 43.93
CA ARG A 5 -112.81 -56.66 43.46
C ARG A 5 -112.08 -55.72 42.46
N ASN A 6 -110.75 -55.57 42.56
CA ASN A 6 -109.94 -54.82 41.59
C ASN A 6 -109.88 -55.55 40.23
N LYS A 7 -110.14 -54.84 39.12
CA LYS A 7 -109.91 -55.33 37.75
C LYS A 7 -108.42 -55.21 37.37
N PRO A 8 -107.79 -56.22 36.75
CA PRO A 8 -106.39 -56.15 36.33
C PRO A 8 -106.22 -55.35 35.02
N LYS A 9 -105.31 -54.37 35.02
CA LYS A 9 -104.99 -53.48 33.88
C LYS A 9 -104.09 -54.20 32.86
N ARG A 10 -104.67 -54.89 31.87
CA ARG A 10 -103.93 -55.61 30.80
C ARG A 10 -103.22 -54.72 29.75
N GLY A 11 -103.51 -53.41 29.70
CA GLY A 11 -102.82 -52.47 28.78
C GLY A 11 -101.51 -51.88 29.33
N VAL A 12 -101.31 -51.90 30.65
CA VAL A 12 -100.11 -51.32 31.29
C VAL A 12 -98.89 -52.21 31.08
N ALA A 13 -99.05 -53.54 31.06
CA ALA A 13 -97.95 -54.46 30.82
C ALA A 13 -97.36 -54.31 29.40
N LEU A 14 -98.19 -54.11 28.37
CA LEU A 14 -97.72 -53.94 26.99
C LEU A 14 -97.00 -52.59 26.79
N LEU A 15 -97.50 -51.52 27.42
CA LEU A 15 -96.84 -50.21 27.42
C LEU A 15 -95.52 -50.22 28.20
N VAL A 16 -95.45 -50.95 29.31
CA VAL A 16 -94.21 -51.13 30.07
C VAL A 16 -93.21 -51.93 29.25
N VAL A 17 -93.63 -53.00 28.57
CA VAL A 17 -92.76 -53.82 27.68
C VAL A 17 -92.23 -52.99 26.51
N LEU A 18 -93.10 -52.26 25.81
CA LEU A 18 -92.69 -51.34 24.74
C LEU A 18 -91.73 -50.26 25.26
N ALA A 19 -92.04 -49.61 26.37
CA ALA A 19 -91.16 -48.61 26.98
C ALA A 19 -89.79 -49.21 27.38
N THR A 20 -89.75 -50.42 27.93
CA THR A 20 -88.47 -51.12 28.20
C THR A 20 -87.71 -51.47 26.93
N ILE A 21 -88.38 -51.89 25.85
CA ILE A 21 -87.71 -52.17 24.57
C ILE A 21 -87.12 -50.88 23.97
N THR A 22 -87.86 -49.77 24.01
CA THR A 22 -87.35 -48.48 23.51
C THR A 22 -86.16 -47.98 24.31
N VAL A 23 -86.19 -48.12 25.65
CA VAL A 23 -85.06 -47.77 26.52
C VAL A 23 -83.85 -48.68 26.27
N VAL A 24 -84.06 -49.98 26.11
CA VAL A 24 -82.97 -50.94 25.79
C VAL A 24 -82.37 -50.66 24.41
N LEU A 25 -83.18 -50.36 23.40
CA LEU A 25 -82.70 -49.97 22.06
C LEU A 25 -81.95 -48.63 22.10
N ALA A 26 -82.44 -47.64 22.85
CA ALA A 26 -81.77 -46.35 23.01
C ALA A 26 -80.42 -46.49 23.75
N LEU A 27 -80.36 -47.32 24.79
CA LEU A 27 -79.12 -47.64 25.50
C LEU A 27 -78.14 -48.43 24.62
N SER A 28 -78.63 -49.40 23.84
CA SER A 28 -77.81 -50.18 22.91
C SER A 28 -77.25 -49.32 21.79
N TYR A 29 -78.08 -48.43 21.21
CA TYR A 29 -77.63 -47.47 20.20
C TYR A 29 -76.63 -46.47 20.77
N SER A 30 -76.86 -45.95 21.99
CA SER A 30 -75.92 -45.07 22.69
C SER A 30 -74.57 -45.75 22.95
N MET A 31 -74.61 -47.02 23.39
CA MET A 31 -73.41 -47.81 23.67
C MET A 31 -72.63 -48.15 22.40
N ILE A 32 -73.31 -48.56 21.33
CA ILE A 32 -72.68 -48.79 20.02
C ILE A 32 -72.05 -47.49 19.51
N ARG A 33 -72.78 -46.38 19.53
CA ARG A 33 -72.24 -45.07 19.11
C ARG A 33 -71.04 -44.66 19.96
N SER A 34 -71.08 -44.86 21.28
CA SER A 34 -69.96 -44.57 22.17
C SER A 34 -68.73 -45.43 21.86
N GLN A 35 -68.91 -46.73 21.61
CA GLN A 35 -67.83 -47.64 21.25
C GLN A 35 -67.25 -47.31 19.87
N THR A 36 -68.10 -47.00 18.89
CA THR A 36 -67.67 -46.56 17.56
C THR A 36 -66.89 -45.24 17.64
N THR A 37 -67.33 -44.27 18.45
CA THR A 37 -66.58 -43.03 18.67
C THR A 37 -65.24 -43.29 19.36
N GLN A 38 -65.17 -44.18 20.36
CA GLN A 38 -63.89 -44.54 20.99
C GLN A 38 -62.92 -45.22 20.02
N LEU A 39 -63.39 -46.17 19.21
CA LEU A 39 -62.56 -46.83 18.20
C LEU A 39 -62.02 -45.85 17.17
N VAL A 40 -62.85 -44.89 16.72
CA VAL A 40 -62.39 -43.83 15.79
C VAL A 40 -61.36 -42.91 16.46
N ILE A 41 -61.53 -42.58 17.75
CA ILE A 41 -60.55 -41.78 18.50
C ILE A 41 -59.23 -42.54 18.67
N GLU A 42 -59.28 -43.83 19.00
CA GLU A 42 -58.09 -44.68 19.12
C GLU A 42 -57.37 -44.84 17.79
N ASP A 43 -58.09 -45.09 16.70
CA ASP A 43 -57.56 -45.24 15.35
C ASP A 43 -56.99 -43.91 14.81
N ASN A 44 -57.62 -42.78 15.14
CA ASN A 44 -57.06 -41.44 14.86
C ASN A 44 -55.81 -41.17 15.69
N GLY A 45 -55.81 -41.53 16.97
CA GLY A 45 -54.65 -41.38 17.86
C GLY A 45 -53.47 -42.23 17.42
N GLY A 46 -53.72 -43.46 16.96
CA GLY A 46 -52.71 -44.33 16.34
C GLY A 46 -52.12 -43.70 15.08
N ARG A 47 -52.96 -43.24 14.14
CA ARG A 47 -52.50 -42.56 12.92
C ARG A 47 -51.68 -41.30 13.20
N MET A 48 -52.03 -40.52 14.21
CA MET A 48 -51.20 -39.36 14.61
C MET A 48 -49.83 -39.78 15.13
N LEU A 49 -49.74 -40.88 15.88
CA LEU A 49 -48.46 -41.44 16.33
C LEU A 49 -47.64 -41.97 15.15
N ASP A 50 -48.27 -42.66 14.22
CA ASP A 50 -47.63 -43.19 13.00
C ASP A 50 -47.11 -42.04 12.12
N ALA A 51 -47.91 -40.98 11.94
CA ALA A 51 -47.48 -39.77 11.23
C ALA A 51 -46.29 -39.08 11.91
N ARG A 52 -46.28 -38.99 13.24
CA ARG A 52 -45.15 -38.46 14.01
C ARG A 52 -43.90 -39.34 13.89
N GLN A 53 -44.03 -40.67 13.90
CA GLN A 53 -42.92 -41.58 13.66
C GLN A 53 -42.36 -41.43 12.24
N ALA A 54 -43.23 -41.26 11.24
CA ALA A 54 -42.83 -40.97 9.87
C ALA A 54 -42.07 -39.64 9.76
N ALA A 55 -42.57 -38.58 10.41
CA ALA A 55 -41.89 -37.29 10.46
C ALA A 55 -40.51 -37.39 11.13
N MET A 56 -40.40 -38.13 12.24
CA MET A 56 -39.13 -38.36 12.96
C MET A 56 -38.12 -39.14 12.12
N ALA A 57 -38.57 -40.18 11.40
CA ALA A 57 -37.72 -40.92 10.48
C ALA A 57 -37.22 -40.04 9.33
N GLY A 58 -38.12 -39.23 8.76
CA GLY A 58 -37.79 -38.23 7.76
C GLY A 58 -36.75 -37.24 8.26
N MET A 59 -36.97 -36.64 9.44
CA MET A 59 -36.04 -35.68 10.03
C MET A 59 -34.64 -36.27 10.26
N ASN A 60 -34.55 -37.48 10.84
CA ASN A 60 -33.27 -38.15 11.05
C ASN A 60 -32.54 -38.45 9.73
N LEU A 61 -33.27 -38.88 8.70
CA LEU A 61 -32.70 -39.11 7.37
C LEU A 61 -32.29 -37.81 6.69
N GLY A 62 -33.06 -36.72 6.86
CA GLY A 62 -32.73 -35.40 6.35
C GLY A 62 -31.44 -34.85 6.98
N LEU A 63 -31.34 -34.87 8.31
CA LEU A 63 -30.13 -34.48 9.04
C LEU A 63 -28.93 -35.33 8.63
N LYS A 64 -29.09 -36.65 8.55
CA LYS A 64 -28.03 -37.53 8.06
C LYS A 64 -27.60 -37.16 6.63
N LYS A 65 -28.57 -36.90 5.75
CA LYS A 65 -28.31 -36.60 4.33
C LYS A 65 -27.44 -35.36 4.16
N MET A 66 -27.64 -34.32 4.98
CA MET A 66 -26.82 -33.10 4.96
C MET A 66 -25.34 -33.32 5.30
N HIS A 67 -25.00 -34.47 5.91
CA HIS A 67 -23.63 -34.90 6.18
C HIS A 67 -23.05 -35.85 5.12
N GLU A 68 -23.78 -36.09 4.02
CA GLU A 68 -23.34 -36.90 2.88
C GLU A 68 -22.97 -35.99 1.69
N ALA A 69 -21.95 -36.38 0.92
CA ALA A 69 -21.42 -35.58 -0.19
C ALA A 69 -22.39 -35.42 -1.37
N ASP A 70 -23.41 -36.28 -1.44
CA ASP A 70 -24.45 -36.27 -2.47
C ASP A 70 -25.74 -35.58 -2.01
N TRP A 71 -25.70 -34.80 -0.92
CA TRP A 71 -26.79 -33.89 -0.58
C TRP A 71 -26.98 -32.86 -1.69
N THR A 72 -28.20 -32.77 -2.20
CA THR A 72 -28.55 -31.88 -3.31
C THR A 72 -28.69 -30.42 -2.91
N GLY A 73 -28.80 -30.14 -1.61
CA GLY A 73 -28.83 -28.79 -1.08
C GLY A 73 -30.20 -28.28 -0.63
N VAL A 74 -30.24 -26.98 -0.32
CA VAL A 74 -31.46 -26.22 -0.03
C VAL A 74 -32.37 -26.13 -1.27
N ASP A 75 -33.65 -25.80 -1.05
CA ASP A 75 -34.70 -25.75 -2.07
C ASP A 75 -34.93 -27.08 -2.80
N THR A 76 -34.47 -28.18 -2.18
CA THR A 76 -34.74 -29.55 -2.60
C THR A 76 -35.59 -30.28 -1.56
N ASN A 77 -36.21 -31.38 -1.99
CA ASN A 77 -37.04 -32.23 -1.12
C ASN A 77 -36.48 -33.65 -1.07
N LEU A 78 -36.40 -34.21 0.12
CA LEU A 78 -36.14 -35.62 0.36
C LEU A 78 -37.45 -36.32 0.72
N ALA A 79 -37.88 -37.29 -0.09
CA ALA A 79 -39.08 -38.06 0.17
C ALA A 79 -38.77 -39.54 0.36
N GLY A 80 -39.55 -40.22 1.19
CA GLY A 80 -39.43 -41.66 1.40
C GLY A 80 -40.72 -42.28 1.91
N THR A 81 -40.79 -43.61 1.81
CA THR A 81 -41.91 -44.42 2.33
C THR A 81 -41.37 -45.37 3.38
N LEU A 82 -42.04 -45.45 4.54
CA LEU A 82 -41.71 -46.42 5.59
C LEU A 82 -42.51 -47.71 5.42
N SER A 83 -43.74 -47.58 4.93
CA SER A 83 -44.67 -48.68 4.69
C SER A 83 -45.63 -48.31 3.54
N ALA A 84 -46.63 -49.17 3.28
CA ALA A 84 -47.65 -48.88 2.27
C ALA A 84 -48.58 -47.72 2.66
N THR A 85 -48.60 -47.33 3.93
CA THR A 85 -49.50 -46.30 4.48
C THR A 85 -48.77 -45.12 5.10
N GLU A 86 -47.45 -45.21 5.31
CA GLU A 86 -46.65 -44.18 5.96
C GLU A 86 -45.56 -43.66 5.02
N SER A 87 -45.48 -42.34 4.91
CA SER A 87 -44.49 -41.64 4.11
C SER A 87 -44.02 -40.37 4.79
N TYR A 88 -42.87 -39.86 4.37
CA TYR A 88 -42.35 -38.58 4.82
C TYR A 88 -41.84 -37.76 3.65
N THR A 89 -41.87 -36.44 3.82
CA THR A 89 -41.19 -35.47 2.97
C THR A 89 -40.43 -34.48 3.84
N VAL A 90 -39.17 -34.22 3.52
CA VAL A 90 -38.34 -33.22 4.19
C VAL A 90 -37.98 -32.14 3.18
N SER A 91 -38.28 -30.89 3.49
CA SER A 91 -37.81 -29.73 2.72
C SER A 91 -36.65 -29.06 3.45
N PHE A 92 -35.67 -28.57 2.69
CA PHE A 92 -34.53 -27.81 3.19
C PHE A 92 -34.65 -26.36 2.72
N THR A 93 -34.71 -25.41 3.65
CA THR A 93 -34.83 -23.98 3.33
C THR A 93 -33.68 -23.21 3.97
N THR A 94 -33.07 -22.29 3.23
CA THR A 94 -32.01 -21.43 3.78
C THR A 94 -32.58 -20.51 4.85
N GLY A 95 -31.83 -20.30 5.94
CA GLY A 95 -32.19 -19.39 7.01
C GLY A 95 -32.89 -20.03 8.20
N ASP A 96 -33.29 -19.16 9.12
CA ASP A 96 -34.13 -19.46 10.27
C ASP A 96 -35.28 -18.45 10.29
N SER A 97 -36.51 -18.94 10.12
CA SER A 97 -37.73 -18.12 10.06
C SER A 97 -38.05 -17.38 11.35
N SER A 98 -37.39 -17.73 12.45
CA SER A 98 -37.56 -17.05 13.74
C SER A 98 -36.68 -15.82 13.93
N LEU A 99 -35.63 -15.66 13.10
CA LEU A 99 -34.73 -14.53 13.18
C LEU A 99 -35.32 -13.35 12.41
N ALA A 100 -35.62 -12.27 13.13
CA ALA A 100 -36.03 -11.00 12.55
C ALA A 100 -34.84 -10.03 12.45
N GLN A 101 -34.95 -9.06 11.54
CA GLN A 101 -33.98 -7.99 11.43
C GLN A 101 -33.85 -7.25 12.78
N GLY A 102 -32.65 -7.23 13.35
CA GLY A 102 -32.35 -6.65 14.67
C GLY A 102 -32.07 -7.69 15.76
N ASP A 103 -32.32 -8.98 15.51
CA ASP A 103 -31.88 -10.04 16.41
C ASP A 103 -30.35 -10.18 16.38
N ALA A 104 -29.76 -10.52 17.52
CA ALA A 104 -28.30 -10.61 17.69
C ALA A 104 -27.64 -11.70 16.82
N ASP A 105 -28.41 -12.69 16.40
CA ASP A 105 -27.97 -13.81 15.55
C ASP A 105 -28.42 -13.64 14.08
N TYR A 106 -28.96 -12.47 13.69
CA TYR A 106 -29.52 -12.29 12.34
C TYR A 106 -28.47 -12.44 11.22
N ASP A 107 -27.22 -12.11 11.52
CA ASP A 107 -26.03 -12.37 10.68
C ASP A 107 -25.76 -13.87 10.45
N LYS A 108 -26.29 -14.74 11.31
CA LYS A 108 -26.21 -16.20 11.17
C LYS A 108 -27.23 -16.79 10.21
N TYR A 109 -28.23 -16.02 9.80
CA TYR A 109 -29.25 -16.45 8.85
C TYR A 109 -28.69 -17.19 7.62
N PRO A 110 -27.71 -16.65 6.86
CA PRO A 110 -27.17 -17.33 5.67
C PRO A 110 -26.45 -18.64 5.97
N TRP A 111 -25.99 -18.83 7.20
CA TRP A 111 -25.25 -20.01 7.66
C TRP A 111 -26.16 -21.08 8.26
N ARG A 112 -27.47 -20.79 8.40
CA ARG A 112 -28.47 -21.71 8.93
C ARG A 112 -29.33 -22.34 7.83
N VAL A 113 -29.81 -23.55 8.10
CA VAL A 113 -30.78 -24.27 7.26
C VAL A 113 -31.92 -24.75 8.15
N THR A 114 -33.15 -24.45 7.74
CA THR A 114 -34.36 -24.96 8.36
C THR A 114 -34.82 -26.21 7.60
N LEU A 115 -34.89 -27.33 8.31
CA LEU A 115 -35.49 -28.57 7.84
C LEU A 115 -36.94 -28.62 8.33
N LEU A 116 -37.88 -28.90 7.43
CA LEU A 116 -39.27 -29.20 7.78
C LEU A 116 -39.61 -30.60 7.31
N ALA A 117 -39.77 -31.52 8.26
CA ALA A 117 -40.17 -32.90 8.00
C ALA A 117 -41.66 -33.09 8.24
N THR A 118 -42.40 -33.40 7.17
CA THR A 118 -43.82 -33.72 7.20
C THR A 118 -44.01 -35.23 7.07
N GLY A 119 -44.52 -35.87 8.11
CA GLY A 119 -44.92 -37.27 8.10
C GLY A 119 -46.41 -37.40 7.78
N VAL A 120 -46.76 -38.40 6.97
CA VAL A 120 -48.14 -38.68 6.56
C VAL A 120 -48.45 -40.15 6.85
N ALA A 121 -49.54 -40.40 7.58
CA ALA A 121 -50.10 -41.74 7.78
C ALA A 121 -51.51 -41.83 7.20
N GLN A 122 -51.72 -42.72 6.23
CA GLN A 122 -52.96 -42.91 5.50
C GLN A 122 -53.75 -44.12 5.99
N HIS A 123 -55.08 -44.08 5.88
CA HIS A 123 -55.91 -45.24 6.20
C HIS A 123 -55.73 -46.35 5.14
N PRO A 124 -55.54 -47.64 5.53
CA PRO A 124 -55.20 -48.72 4.60
C PRO A 124 -56.21 -49.00 3.47
N GLN A 125 -57.46 -48.56 3.63
CA GLN A 125 -58.56 -48.83 2.69
C GLN A 125 -59.09 -47.56 2.03
N ASP A 126 -58.71 -46.38 2.52
CA ASP A 126 -59.18 -45.09 2.02
C ASP A 126 -58.08 -44.03 2.22
N SER A 127 -57.30 -43.78 1.16
CA SER A 127 -56.20 -42.81 1.20
C SER A 127 -56.66 -41.36 1.37
N SER A 128 -57.97 -41.07 1.34
CA SER A 128 -58.49 -39.74 1.64
C SER A 128 -58.49 -39.41 3.14
N ILE A 129 -58.38 -40.44 4.00
CA ILE A 129 -58.28 -40.29 5.45
C ILE A 129 -56.80 -40.35 5.82
N GLN A 130 -56.22 -39.22 6.19
CA GLN A 130 -54.81 -39.10 6.54
C GLN A 130 -54.60 -38.27 7.81
N ALA A 131 -53.56 -38.60 8.57
CA ALA A 131 -53.00 -37.77 9.62
C ALA A 131 -51.64 -37.22 9.17
N THR A 132 -51.35 -35.97 9.51
CA THR A 132 -50.08 -35.31 9.23
C THR A 132 -49.43 -34.83 10.52
N HIS A 133 -48.11 -34.84 10.57
CA HIS A 133 -47.33 -34.32 11.70
C HIS A 133 -46.07 -33.64 11.18
N THR A 134 -45.70 -32.50 11.75
CA THR A 134 -44.55 -31.71 11.31
C THR A 134 -43.48 -31.62 12.40
N ILE A 135 -42.23 -31.77 12.00
CA ILE A 135 -41.07 -31.52 12.85
C ILE A 135 -40.19 -30.50 12.14
N GLU A 136 -39.81 -29.45 12.85
CA GLU A 136 -38.89 -28.44 12.36
C GLU A 136 -37.55 -28.57 13.11
N ALA A 137 -36.44 -28.52 12.37
CA ALA A 137 -35.11 -28.43 12.94
C ALA A 137 -34.32 -27.32 12.25
N VAL A 138 -33.59 -26.51 13.02
CA VAL A 138 -32.67 -25.51 12.48
C VAL A 138 -31.26 -25.95 12.79
N VAL A 139 -30.42 -26.03 11.76
CA VAL A 139 -29.01 -26.36 11.87
C VAL A 139 -28.14 -25.22 11.38
N GLU A 140 -26.94 -25.08 11.94
CA GLU A 140 -25.94 -24.06 11.57
C GLU A 140 -24.70 -24.74 11.01
N LEU A 141 -24.15 -24.19 9.93
CA LEU A 141 -22.96 -24.74 9.28
C LEU A 141 -21.77 -24.65 10.23
N VAL A 142 -20.99 -25.73 10.31
CA VAL A 142 -19.68 -25.77 10.96
C VAL A 142 -18.61 -25.80 9.86
N PRO A 143 -17.99 -24.65 9.50
CA PRO A 143 -17.02 -24.60 8.43
C PRO A 143 -15.77 -25.41 8.80
N ARG A 144 -15.33 -26.32 7.94
CA ARG A 144 -14.13 -27.14 8.19
C ARG A 144 -13.09 -27.07 7.08
N LYS A 145 -13.49 -26.61 5.89
CA LYS A 145 -12.60 -26.45 4.73
C LYS A 145 -13.15 -25.37 3.80
N LEU A 146 -12.26 -24.47 3.34
CA LEU A 146 -12.51 -23.56 2.21
C LEU A 146 -12.29 -24.29 0.88
N SER A 147 -12.89 -23.78 -0.20
CA SER A 147 -12.49 -24.16 -1.56
C SER A 147 -10.99 -23.94 -1.75
N ASP A 148 -10.37 -24.72 -2.64
CA ASP A 148 -8.93 -24.64 -2.85
C ASP A 148 -8.57 -23.29 -3.50
N SER A 149 -7.55 -22.60 -2.96
CA SER A 149 -7.06 -21.35 -3.53
C SER A 149 -6.24 -21.59 -4.81
N PRO A 150 -6.11 -20.60 -5.71
CA PRO A 150 -5.28 -20.72 -6.90
C PRO A 150 -3.80 -20.99 -6.59
N SER A 151 -3.09 -21.58 -7.56
CA SER A 151 -1.64 -21.75 -7.48
C SER A 151 -0.94 -20.39 -7.35
N GLY A 152 -0.05 -20.24 -6.37
CA GLY A 152 0.69 -18.99 -6.14
C GLY A 152 0.06 -18.06 -5.09
N TRP A 153 -1.13 -18.38 -4.56
CA TRP A 153 -1.79 -17.58 -3.52
C TRP A 153 -0.88 -17.31 -2.32
N ASN A 154 -0.27 -18.37 -1.77
CA ASN A 154 0.65 -18.26 -0.63
C ASN A 154 1.92 -17.45 -0.92
N SER A 155 2.29 -17.27 -2.19
CA SER A 155 3.45 -16.46 -2.58
C SER A 155 3.10 -14.97 -2.58
N VAL A 156 1.87 -14.61 -2.97
CA VAL A 156 1.39 -13.23 -2.97
C VAL A 156 1.12 -12.75 -1.54
N THR A 157 0.48 -13.57 -0.72
CA THR A 157 0.04 -13.19 0.64
C THR A 157 1.17 -13.06 1.66
N ASN A 158 2.44 -13.09 1.26
CA ASN A 158 3.58 -12.79 2.13
C ASN A 158 4.01 -11.32 2.03
N TYR A 159 3.58 -10.61 0.99
CA TYR A 159 3.97 -9.23 0.71
C TYR A 159 2.83 -8.26 1.06
N THR A 160 3.17 -7.05 1.49
CA THR A 160 2.20 -5.95 1.62
C THR A 160 1.84 -5.42 0.23
N LEU A 161 2.86 -5.27 -0.63
CA LEU A 161 2.72 -4.92 -2.04
C LEU A 161 3.37 -6.00 -2.90
N TYR A 162 2.59 -6.58 -3.82
CA TYR A 162 3.07 -7.51 -4.81
C TYR A 162 2.77 -6.98 -6.22
N GLN A 163 3.82 -6.50 -6.90
CA GLN A 163 3.77 -6.23 -8.34
C GLN A 163 4.20 -7.49 -9.11
N TRP A 164 3.32 -8.01 -9.97
CA TRP A 164 3.62 -9.20 -10.78
C TRP A 164 4.07 -8.89 -12.21
N GLY A 165 3.72 -7.71 -12.75
CA GLY A 165 4.16 -7.29 -14.07
C GLY A 165 5.58 -6.70 -14.03
N ASP A 166 6.21 -6.62 -15.19
CA ASP A 166 7.57 -6.13 -15.39
C ASP A 166 7.71 -4.68 -15.78
N HIS A 167 6.57 -4.00 -15.81
CA HIS A 167 6.56 -2.56 -15.89
C HIS A 167 7.41 -1.96 -14.77
N THR A 168 8.07 -0.86 -15.08
CA THR A 168 8.84 -0.11 -14.08
C THR A 168 7.91 0.33 -12.95
N ALA A 169 8.22 -0.09 -11.73
CA ALA A 169 7.57 0.37 -10.53
C ALA A 169 8.08 1.78 -10.23
N LYS A 170 7.19 2.78 -10.22
CA LYS A 170 7.56 4.16 -9.89
C LYS A 170 7.05 4.50 -8.50
N ILE A 171 7.96 4.89 -7.62
CA ILE A 171 7.67 5.24 -6.24
C ILE A 171 8.20 6.65 -6.00
N GLU A 172 7.32 7.64 -6.08
CA GLU A 172 7.64 9.02 -5.76
C GLU A 172 7.23 9.39 -4.34
N LEU A 173 7.80 10.48 -3.83
CA LEU A 173 7.54 10.99 -2.49
C LEU A 173 6.39 12.03 -2.50
N PRO A 174 5.67 12.19 -1.38
CA PRO A 174 5.71 11.33 -0.19
C PRO A 174 5.00 9.99 -0.45
N CYS A 175 5.24 8.96 0.34
CA CYS A 175 4.44 7.73 0.43
C CYS A 175 4.94 6.89 1.61
N ARG A 176 4.19 5.87 2.02
CA ARG A 176 4.60 4.94 3.07
C ARG A 176 4.12 3.53 2.76
N ILE A 177 5.04 2.59 2.62
CA ILE A 177 4.74 1.18 2.37
C ILE A 177 5.41 0.37 3.48
N GLU A 178 4.59 -0.08 4.43
CA GLU A 178 5.03 -0.87 5.57
C GLU A 178 5.14 -2.36 5.17
N GLY A 179 6.23 -3.00 5.61
CA GLY A 179 6.43 -4.44 5.38
C GLY A 179 7.06 -4.80 4.03
N PRO A 180 7.11 -6.10 3.70
CA PRO A 180 7.84 -6.61 2.54
C PRO A 180 7.15 -6.26 1.21
N VAL A 181 7.96 -5.89 0.22
CA VAL A 181 7.53 -5.51 -1.14
C VAL A 181 8.14 -6.45 -2.17
N HIS A 182 7.35 -6.86 -3.17
CA HIS A 182 7.82 -7.59 -4.34
C HIS A 182 7.56 -6.80 -5.61
N LEU A 183 8.61 -6.55 -6.39
CA LEU A 183 8.55 -5.88 -7.69
C LEU A 183 9.13 -6.82 -8.75
N ALA A 184 8.30 -7.31 -9.66
CA ALA A 184 8.79 -8.14 -10.77
C ALA A 184 9.52 -7.32 -11.85
N GLY A 185 9.23 -6.01 -11.95
CA GLY A 185 9.90 -5.06 -12.84
C GLY A 185 10.93 -4.18 -12.13
N PRO A 186 11.69 -3.37 -12.89
CA PRO A 186 12.70 -2.47 -12.32
C PRO A 186 12.07 -1.36 -11.49
N LEU A 187 12.83 -0.81 -10.53
CA LEU A 187 12.39 0.28 -9.65
C LEU A 187 12.89 1.65 -10.14
N GLN A 188 12.00 2.65 -10.11
CA GLN A 188 12.33 4.07 -10.14
C GLN A 188 11.88 4.70 -8.82
N LEU A 189 12.82 5.10 -7.98
CA LEU A 189 12.54 5.58 -6.63
C LEU A 189 12.90 7.06 -6.49
N ALA A 190 11.95 7.92 -6.09
CA ALA A 190 12.17 9.34 -5.86
C ALA A 190 12.92 10.03 -7.03
N GLN A 191 12.49 9.75 -8.26
CA GLN A 191 13.10 10.35 -9.46
C GLN A 191 12.76 11.83 -9.57
N SER A 192 11.58 12.21 -9.07
CA SER A 192 11.04 13.55 -9.16
C SER A 192 11.18 14.24 -7.81
N TYR A 193 12.17 15.12 -7.69
CA TYR A 193 12.35 15.99 -6.52
C TYR A 193 12.50 17.44 -6.99
N PRO A 194 11.85 18.44 -6.33
CA PRO A 194 11.95 19.83 -6.75
C PRO A 194 13.37 20.34 -6.80
N TYR A 195 13.73 20.94 -7.94
CA TYR A 195 15.03 21.49 -8.32
C TYR A 195 16.20 21.04 -7.44
N ASP A 196 16.89 19.98 -7.86
CA ASP A 196 18.16 19.60 -7.24
C ASP A 196 19.29 20.36 -7.93
N ALA A 197 20.07 21.09 -7.16
CA ALA A 197 21.36 21.55 -7.64
C ALA A 197 22.21 20.32 -7.97
N LYS A 198 22.79 20.30 -9.16
CA LYS A 198 23.48 19.09 -9.62
C LYS A 198 24.91 19.06 -9.09
N PRO A 199 25.31 17.98 -8.42
CA PRO A 199 26.70 17.70 -8.12
C PRO A 199 27.57 17.68 -9.38
N PHE A 200 28.88 17.65 -9.17
CA PHE A 200 29.86 17.51 -10.22
C PHE A 200 29.71 16.17 -10.93
N HIS A 201 29.64 16.19 -12.26
CA HIS A 201 29.60 14.99 -13.09
C HIS A 201 30.95 14.81 -13.79
N GLY A 202 31.79 13.93 -13.27
CA GLY A 202 33.07 13.56 -13.85
C GLY A 202 34.13 13.24 -12.80
N THR A 203 35.40 13.34 -13.18
CA THR A 203 36.53 12.98 -12.31
C THR A 203 37.16 14.22 -11.66
N ILE A 204 37.44 14.14 -10.35
CA ILE A 204 38.23 15.13 -9.58
C ILE A 204 39.49 14.45 -9.04
N ASP A 205 40.60 15.16 -9.08
CA ASP A 205 41.92 14.68 -8.66
C ASP A 205 42.72 15.83 -8.00
N GLU A 206 43.68 15.50 -7.13
CA GLU A 206 44.67 16.44 -6.59
C GLU A 206 44.05 17.76 -6.05
N VAL A 207 43.19 17.65 -5.02
CA VAL A 207 42.47 18.78 -4.42
C VAL A 207 43.23 19.31 -3.20
N ALA A 208 43.62 20.58 -3.20
CA ALA A 208 44.36 21.17 -2.09
C ALA A 208 43.85 22.56 -1.68
N VAL A 209 43.98 22.85 -0.39
CA VAL A 209 43.58 24.10 0.25
C VAL A 209 44.79 24.66 1.02
N TYR A 210 45.05 25.96 0.86
CA TYR A 210 46.10 26.72 1.53
C TYR A 210 45.51 27.99 2.14
N ASP A 211 46.07 28.39 3.28
CA ASP A 211 45.81 29.65 3.97
C ASP A 211 46.77 30.79 3.55
N ASP A 212 47.56 30.59 2.48
CA ASP A 212 48.46 31.61 1.91
C ASP A 212 48.17 31.83 0.40
N ASP A 213 48.66 32.96 -0.12
CA ASP A 213 48.48 33.35 -1.51
C ASP A 213 49.59 32.77 -2.40
N HIS A 214 49.20 32.12 -3.51
CA HIS A 214 50.14 31.66 -4.52
C HIS A 214 50.31 32.71 -5.62
N SER A 215 51.54 33.03 -5.97
CA SER A 215 51.79 33.92 -7.10
C SER A 215 51.43 33.21 -8.42
N THR A 216 51.23 33.99 -9.49
CA THR A 216 50.97 33.43 -10.83
C THR A 216 52.05 32.43 -11.27
N ILE A 217 53.31 32.60 -10.86
CA ILE A 217 54.37 31.66 -11.20
C ILE A 217 54.25 30.36 -10.38
N ASP A 218 53.82 30.44 -9.13
CA ASP A 218 53.59 29.25 -8.29
C ASP A 218 52.46 28.41 -8.86
N VAL A 219 51.34 29.05 -9.22
CA VAL A 219 50.19 28.38 -9.86
C VAL A 219 50.58 27.74 -11.19
N LEU A 220 51.40 28.42 -12.01
CA LEU A 220 51.92 27.86 -13.25
C LEU A 220 52.85 26.65 -13.00
N ASN A 221 53.69 26.72 -11.97
CA ASN A 221 54.59 25.61 -11.62
C ASN A 221 53.81 24.37 -11.15
N ILE A 222 52.74 24.56 -10.37
CA ILE A 222 51.85 23.46 -9.95
C ILE A 222 51.19 22.82 -11.16
N PHE A 223 50.63 23.62 -12.07
CA PHE A 223 50.05 23.10 -13.32
C PHE A 223 51.08 22.32 -14.15
N LEU A 224 52.26 22.91 -14.37
CA LEU A 224 53.34 22.26 -15.14
C LEU A 224 53.79 20.96 -14.48
N ALA A 225 53.83 20.90 -13.14
CA ALA A 225 54.16 19.68 -12.42
C ALA A 225 53.15 18.56 -12.72
N GLY A 226 51.85 18.84 -12.66
CA GLY A 226 50.79 17.84 -12.90
C GLY A 226 50.76 17.29 -14.33
N ILE A 227 51.21 18.05 -15.34
CA ILE A 227 51.28 17.54 -16.72
C ILE A 227 52.65 16.92 -17.10
N THR A 228 53.65 17.02 -16.22
CA THR A 228 54.99 16.46 -16.51
C THR A 228 55.04 14.97 -16.17
N PRO A 229 55.31 14.08 -17.16
CA PRO A 229 55.48 12.66 -16.88
C PRO A 229 56.63 12.45 -15.88
N ASN A 230 56.44 11.54 -14.93
CA ASN A 230 57.29 11.19 -13.78
C ASN A 230 58.74 10.73 -14.09
N VAL A 231 59.47 11.39 -14.99
CA VAL A 231 60.78 10.92 -15.48
C VAL A 231 61.98 11.72 -14.95
N LEU A 232 61.82 12.91 -14.36
CA LEU A 232 63.01 13.71 -13.93
C LEU A 232 62.87 14.56 -12.66
N LEU A 233 61.80 14.45 -11.89
CA LEU A 233 61.62 15.26 -10.68
C LEU A 233 61.02 14.37 -9.56
N PRO A 234 61.25 14.68 -8.28
CA PRO A 234 60.69 13.89 -7.18
C PRO A 234 59.15 13.99 -7.15
N SER A 235 58.46 13.26 -6.25
CA SER A 235 56.99 13.26 -6.14
C SER A 235 56.40 14.68 -6.09
N MET A 236 55.12 14.84 -6.43
CA MET A 236 54.34 16.10 -6.29
C MET A 236 54.66 16.84 -4.96
N GLU A 237 54.85 16.07 -3.88
CA GLU A 237 55.25 16.49 -2.53
C GLU A 237 56.52 17.37 -2.46
N ASP A 238 57.55 17.10 -3.27
CA ASP A 238 58.80 17.90 -3.31
C ASP A 238 58.66 19.15 -4.22
N ARG A 239 57.53 19.33 -4.90
CA ARG A 239 57.32 20.36 -5.95
C ARG A 239 56.34 21.46 -5.57
N TYR A 240 55.63 21.35 -4.45
CA TYR A 240 54.70 22.38 -3.94
C TYR A 240 55.38 23.61 -3.30
N GLY A 241 56.72 23.68 -3.31
CA GLY A 241 57.48 24.79 -2.72
C GLY A 241 57.51 24.72 -1.20
N ASP A 242 58.26 25.60 -0.54
CA ASP A 242 58.40 25.67 0.94
C ASP A 242 57.08 26.03 1.69
N ARG A 243 55.91 25.75 1.12
CA ARG A 243 54.59 26.09 1.67
C ARG A 243 53.72 24.85 1.76
N ASP A 244 53.38 24.47 2.98
CA ASP A 244 52.55 23.29 3.26
C ASP A 244 51.06 23.64 3.09
N PRO A 245 50.26 22.83 2.38
CA PRO A 245 48.79 22.95 2.38
C PRO A 245 48.24 22.71 3.78
N ILE A 246 47.08 23.31 4.08
CA ILE A 246 46.33 22.98 5.30
C ILE A 246 45.50 21.71 5.13
N ALA A 247 45.17 21.35 3.90
CA ALA A 247 44.53 20.09 3.52
C ALA A 247 44.87 19.73 2.08
N TRP A 248 45.14 18.45 1.81
CA TRP A 248 45.44 17.96 0.46
C TRP A 248 44.93 16.53 0.25
N TRP A 249 43.86 16.38 -0.53
CA TRP A 249 43.34 15.08 -0.94
C TRP A 249 43.87 14.73 -2.32
N ARG A 250 44.79 13.77 -2.36
CA ARG A 250 45.33 13.24 -3.62
C ARG A 250 44.31 12.40 -4.39
N LEU A 251 43.34 11.79 -3.69
CA LEU A 251 42.33 10.89 -4.27
C LEU A 251 42.93 9.63 -4.93
N ASP A 252 44.13 9.25 -4.47
CA ASP A 252 44.92 8.08 -4.87
C ASP A 252 44.43 6.75 -4.24
N GLU A 253 43.25 6.75 -3.63
CA GLU A 253 42.71 5.57 -2.97
C GLU A 253 42.26 4.49 -3.96
N ALA A 254 42.36 3.22 -3.54
CA ALA A 254 41.89 2.10 -4.35
C ALA A 254 40.35 2.07 -4.42
N ALA A 255 39.82 1.46 -5.49
CA ALA A 255 38.38 1.25 -5.65
C ALA A 255 37.74 0.58 -4.43
N GLY A 256 36.58 1.13 -4.01
CA GLY A 256 35.84 0.69 -2.82
C GLY A 256 36.36 1.24 -1.49
N SER A 257 37.27 2.21 -1.50
CA SER A 257 37.69 2.91 -0.27
C SER A 257 36.58 3.84 0.24
N THR A 258 36.41 3.92 1.56
CA THR A 258 35.37 4.78 2.18
C THR A 258 35.93 6.09 2.75
N VAL A 259 37.26 6.24 2.77
CA VAL A 259 37.96 7.39 3.37
C VAL A 259 38.85 8.03 2.31
N ALA A 260 38.72 9.34 2.11
CA ALA A 260 39.65 10.14 1.32
C ALA A 260 40.73 10.69 2.26
N THR A 261 41.99 10.30 2.05
CA THR A 261 43.08 10.64 2.97
C THR A 261 43.58 12.04 2.70
N ASP A 262 43.67 12.85 3.76
CA ASP A 262 44.33 14.15 3.72
C ASP A 262 45.85 13.96 3.93
N ALA A 263 46.62 14.21 2.88
CA ALA A 263 48.07 14.07 2.86
C ALA A 263 48.81 15.15 3.67
N ALA A 264 48.19 16.32 3.86
CA ALA A 264 48.73 17.37 4.75
C ALA A 264 48.52 17.01 6.24
N GLY A 265 47.46 16.24 6.50
CA GLY A 265 47.08 15.73 7.81
C GLY A 265 46.17 16.70 8.56
N GLY A 266 45.00 16.21 8.97
CA GLY A 266 44.08 16.97 9.83
C GLY A 266 42.61 16.70 9.53
N THR A 267 42.24 16.64 8.25
CA THR A 267 40.85 16.60 7.79
C THR A 267 40.62 15.53 6.72
N ASN A 268 40.66 14.25 7.11
CA ASN A 268 40.29 13.16 6.20
C ASN A 268 38.83 13.31 5.77
N GLY A 269 38.57 13.04 4.48
CA GLY A 269 37.24 12.99 3.92
C GLY A 269 36.56 11.63 4.07
N GLN A 270 35.24 11.62 4.01
CA GLN A 270 34.44 10.41 3.81
C GLN A 270 33.86 10.44 2.40
N TYR A 271 34.13 9.39 1.62
CA TYR A 271 33.45 9.20 0.33
C TYR A 271 31.97 8.95 0.61
N VAL A 272 31.12 9.79 0.04
CA VAL A 272 29.68 9.60 -0.01
C VAL A 272 29.37 9.35 -1.47
N GLU A 273 29.24 8.07 -1.81
CA GLU A 273 28.80 7.57 -3.12
C GLU A 273 29.77 7.76 -4.30
N ALA A 274 30.69 8.73 -4.23
CA ALA A 274 31.74 8.91 -5.21
C ALA A 274 32.66 7.67 -5.32
N ASP A 275 33.05 7.32 -6.55
CA ASP A 275 33.84 6.13 -6.89
C ASP A 275 35.36 6.41 -6.89
N PRO A 276 36.13 5.99 -5.85
CA PRO A 276 37.58 6.14 -5.85
C PRO A 276 38.27 5.12 -6.78
N GLY A 277 39.53 5.37 -7.12
CA GLY A 277 40.38 4.41 -7.82
C GLY A 277 40.22 4.40 -9.34
N VAL A 278 39.54 5.39 -9.92
CA VAL A 278 39.52 5.61 -11.37
C VAL A 278 40.84 6.20 -11.86
N ALA A 279 41.12 6.19 -13.16
CA ALA A 279 42.38 6.73 -13.68
C ALA A 279 42.45 8.26 -13.54
N GLY A 280 43.44 8.75 -12.79
CA GLY A 280 43.68 10.17 -12.53
C GLY A 280 44.58 10.88 -13.55
N ILE A 281 44.93 12.13 -13.25
CA ILE A 281 45.96 12.88 -13.99
C ILE A 281 47.36 12.34 -13.66
N ASP A 282 47.58 11.97 -12.39
CA ASP A 282 48.69 11.17 -11.87
C ASP A 282 48.07 10.14 -10.90
N GLY A 283 48.54 8.89 -10.91
CA GLY A 283 47.95 7.86 -10.05
C GLY A 283 46.46 7.57 -10.32
N THR A 284 45.64 7.60 -9.27
CA THR A 284 44.18 7.41 -9.33
C THR A 284 43.43 8.65 -8.86
N ALA A 285 42.13 8.70 -9.16
CA ALA A 285 41.25 9.80 -8.83
C ALA A 285 39.88 9.29 -8.35
N ALA A 286 38.98 10.21 -8.01
CA ALA A 286 37.58 9.91 -7.70
C ALA A 286 36.65 10.35 -8.83
N HIS A 287 35.69 9.49 -9.18
CA HIS A 287 34.62 9.78 -10.14
C HIS A 287 33.32 10.11 -9.40
N PHE A 288 32.58 11.06 -9.97
CA PHE A 288 31.32 11.59 -9.46
C PHE A 288 30.29 11.53 -10.59
N ASP A 289 29.10 11.02 -10.33
CA ASP A 289 28.07 10.72 -11.33
C ASP A 289 27.15 11.91 -11.67
N GLY A 290 27.26 13.02 -10.92
CA GLY A 290 26.45 14.22 -11.09
C GLY A 290 25.03 14.15 -10.50
N ILE A 291 24.77 13.18 -9.63
CA ILE A 291 23.46 12.95 -9.01
C ILE A 291 23.50 13.23 -7.51
N ASP A 292 24.32 12.52 -6.73
CA ASP A 292 24.44 12.71 -5.27
C ASP A 292 25.84 12.41 -4.69
N ASP A 293 26.84 12.22 -5.56
CA ASP A 293 28.22 11.94 -5.18
C ASP A 293 28.95 13.14 -4.59
N PHE A 294 29.58 12.97 -3.42
CA PHE A 294 30.51 13.94 -2.84
C PHE A 294 31.50 13.29 -1.86
N ILE A 295 32.47 14.09 -1.40
CA ILE A 295 33.34 13.75 -0.27
C ILE A 295 33.08 14.78 0.83
N ASP A 296 32.62 14.32 2.00
CA ASP A 296 32.50 15.18 3.19
C ASP A 296 33.85 15.25 3.91
N VAL A 297 34.47 16.42 3.93
CA VAL A 297 35.77 16.64 4.59
C VAL A 297 35.65 17.39 5.92
N GLY A 298 34.43 17.57 6.42
CA GLY A 298 34.15 18.24 7.70
C GLY A 298 34.27 19.76 7.58
N THR A 299 34.82 20.41 8.60
CA THR A 299 34.89 21.87 8.67
C THR A 299 36.33 22.36 8.50
N ILE A 300 36.52 23.33 7.60
CA ILE A 300 37.80 24.03 7.40
C ILE A 300 37.51 25.52 7.41
N ASP A 301 38.14 26.26 8.32
CA ASP A 301 38.10 27.73 8.33
C ASP A 301 39.47 28.26 7.88
N ILE A 302 39.46 29.27 7.01
CA ILE A 302 40.66 29.93 6.49
C ILE A 302 40.69 31.32 7.10
N VAL A 303 41.72 31.60 7.90
CA VAL A 303 41.83 32.84 8.68
C VAL A 303 42.70 33.85 7.96
N GLY A 304 42.25 35.11 7.91
CA GLY A 304 43.00 36.21 7.31
C GLY A 304 42.48 36.63 5.94
N ASP A 305 43.36 37.14 5.08
CA ASP A 305 43.03 37.75 3.79
C ASP A 305 43.70 37.05 2.59
N LYS A 306 44.19 35.83 2.81
CA LYS A 306 44.86 35.01 1.81
C LYS A 306 44.30 33.60 1.77
N MET A 307 44.30 33.03 0.56
CA MET A 307 43.78 31.69 0.32
C MET A 307 44.28 31.21 -1.04
N THR A 308 44.57 29.92 -1.16
CA THR A 308 44.70 29.26 -2.46
C THR A 308 43.98 27.93 -2.42
N ILE A 309 43.13 27.67 -3.40
CA ILE A 309 42.47 26.37 -3.58
C ILE A 309 42.68 25.94 -5.03
N PHE A 310 43.06 24.69 -5.26
CA PHE A 310 43.14 24.12 -6.61
C PHE A 310 42.61 22.69 -6.67
N ALA A 311 42.28 22.26 -7.88
CA ALA A 311 41.92 20.89 -8.21
C ALA A 311 42.26 20.59 -9.67
N TRP A 312 42.45 19.30 -9.97
CA TRP A 312 42.36 18.77 -11.33
C TRP A 312 40.96 18.23 -11.57
N ILE A 313 40.37 18.58 -12.70
CA ILE A 313 39.01 18.14 -13.04
C ILE A 313 38.92 17.64 -14.48
N LYS A 314 38.05 16.65 -14.69
CA LYS A 314 37.63 16.19 -16.01
C LYS A 314 36.14 15.87 -15.97
N ALA A 315 35.32 16.83 -16.36
CA ALA A 315 33.88 16.66 -16.37
C ALA A 315 33.41 15.74 -17.51
N ASP A 316 32.46 14.85 -17.25
CA ASP A 316 31.78 14.04 -18.27
C ASP A 316 30.66 14.83 -18.95
N SER A 317 29.99 15.71 -18.20
CA SER A 317 29.09 16.74 -18.72
C SER A 317 29.11 17.99 -17.85
N PHE A 318 28.64 19.10 -18.41
CA PHE A 318 28.37 20.34 -17.66
C PHE A 318 26.87 20.64 -17.66
N SER A 319 26.06 19.67 -17.21
CA SER A 319 24.59 19.75 -17.25
C SER A 319 23.95 20.40 -16.03
N GLY A 320 24.76 20.95 -15.12
CA GLY A 320 24.34 21.64 -13.91
C GLY A 320 24.65 23.13 -13.97
N VAL A 321 23.81 23.94 -13.33
CA VAL A 321 24.08 25.36 -13.08
C VAL A 321 24.76 25.46 -11.73
N ASP A 322 25.86 26.21 -11.68
CA ASP A 322 26.58 26.52 -10.43
C ASP A 322 27.07 25.30 -9.63
N THR A 323 27.49 24.26 -10.35
CA THR A 323 28.08 23.03 -9.81
C THR A 323 29.42 23.31 -9.13
N THR A 324 29.66 22.74 -7.96
CA THR A 324 30.89 22.97 -7.19
C THR A 324 31.85 21.79 -7.26
N ILE A 325 33.13 22.09 -7.44
CA ILE A 325 34.23 21.12 -7.40
C ILE A 325 34.66 20.93 -5.95
N ILE A 326 34.78 22.04 -5.22
CA ILE A 326 34.93 22.07 -3.77
C ILE A 326 34.22 23.32 -3.23
N SER A 327 33.49 23.16 -2.13
CA SER A 327 32.71 24.26 -1.55
C SER A 327 32.59 24.16 -0.04
N LYS A 328 32.83 25.28 0.66
CA LYS A 328 32.37 25.51 2.02
C LYS A 328 31.07 26.29 2.02
N ALA A 329 30.01 25.73 2.58
CA ALA A 329 28.70 26.38 2.64
C ALA A 329 27.89 25.93 3.85
N ILE A 330 26.79 26.65 4.11
CA ILE A 330 25.75 26.26 5.10
C ILE A 330 24.38 26.01 4.42
N ALA A 331 24.26 26.39 3.15
CA ALA A 331 23.10 26.24 2.29
C ALA A 331 23.52 26.57 0.84
N HIS A 332 22.54 26.63 -0.05
CA HIS A 332 22.74 26.51 -1.50
C HIS A 332 22.83 27.85 -2.26
N THR A 333 22.46 28.96 -1.61
CA THR A 333 22.44 30.26 -2.28
C THR A 333 23.85 30.88 -2.31
N GLU A 334 24.11 31.78 -3.26
CA GLU A 334 25.41 32.46 -3.38
C GLU A 334 25.89 33.08 -2.05
N VAL A 335 24.96 33.64 -1.27
CA VAL A 335 25.29 34.28 0.03
C VAL A 335 25.54 33.28 1.16
N ASP A 336 25.35 31.98 0.95
CA ASP A 336 25.61 30.93 1.94
C ASP A 336 26.95 30.23 1.74
N HIS A 337 27.56 30.41 0.56
CA HIS A 337 28.93 30.00 0.29
C HIS A 337 29.92 30.89 1.03
N TYR A 338 30.91 30.27 1.67
CA TYR A 338 32.04 30.95 2.31
C TYR A 338 33.24 31.02 1.39
N TRP A 339 33.48 29.93 0.68
CA TRP A 339 34.37 29.90 -0.48
C TRP A 339 33.98 28.71 -1.34
N SER A 340 34.15 28.85 -2.65
CA SER A 340 33.91 27.75 -3.58
C SER A 340 34.76 27.90 -4.84
N LEU A 341 35.10 26.76 -5.42
CA LEU A 341 35.64 26.62 -6.76
C LEU A 341 34.70 25.69 -7.52
N GLY A 342 34.21 26.11 -8.67
CA GLY A 342 33.16 25.40 -9.37
C GLY A 342 33.00 25.84 -10.82
N THR A 343 31.90 25.42 -11.42
CA THR A 343 31.52 25.78 -12.79
C THR A 343 30.10 26.33 -12.83
N THR A 344 29.84 27.24 -13.75
CA THR A 344 28.52 27.84 -13.96
C THR A 344 28.14 27.81 -15.44
N ASP A 345 26.85 27.85 -15.76
CA ASP A 345 26.36 28.00 -17.13
C ASP A 345 25.88 29.45 -17.36
N VAL A 346 26.50 30.13 -18.32
CA VAL A 346 26.11 31.49 -18.73
C VAL A 346 25.94 31.57 -20.25
N GLY A 347 24.69 31.51 -20.71
CA GLY A 347 24.39 31.63 -22.13
C GLY A 347 24.67 30.36 -22.95
N GLY A 348 24.55 29.17 -22.34
CA GLY A 348 24.64 27.87 -22.99
C GLY A 348 26.07 27.32 -23.10
N GLY A 349 26.94 27.75 -22.20
CA GLY A 349 28.34 27.34 -22.16
C GLY A 349 28.80 27.16 -20.71
N ALA A 350 29.65 26.18 -20.46
CA ALA A 350 30.19 25.92 -19.13
C ALA A 350 31.43 26.77 -18.87
N TYR A 351 31.44 27.49 -17.75
CA TYR A 351 32.51 28.40 -17.38
C TYR A 351 33.02 28.12 -15.97
N LEU A 352 34.30 28.42 -15.71
CA LEU A 352 34.86 28.34 -14.38
C LEU A 352 34.39 29.53 -13.53
N THR A 353 34.06 29.27 -12.27
CA THR A 353 33.71 30.29 -11.27
C THR A 353 34.44 30.04 -9.96
N GLY A 354 34.73 31.12 -9.25
CA GLY A 354 35.26 31.08 -7.90
C GLY A 354 34.54 32.08 -7.01
N ARG A 355 34.24 31.71 -5.77
CA ARG A 355 33.57 32.59 -4.81
C ARG A 355 34.33 32.68 -3.51
N ILE A 356 34.18 33.83 -2.85
CA ILE A 356 34.62 34.01 -1.48
C ILE A 356 33.68 34.97 -0.74
N LYS A 357 33.40 34.65 0.52
CA LYS A 357 32.74 35.55 1.47
C LYS A 357 33.77 36.16 2.40
N THR A 358 33.61 37.45 2.62
CA THR A 358 34.41 38.23 3.55
C THR A 358 33.51 38.92 4.56
N GLU A 359 34.12 39.56 5.55
CA GLU A 359 33.43 40.45 6.48
C GLU A 359 32.66 41.59 5.77
N ASP A 360 33.04 41.95 4.54
CA ASP A 360 32.46 43.05 3.76
C ASP A 360 31.41 42.58 2.73
N GLY A 361 31.34 41.30 2.40
CA GLY A 361 30.35 40.74 1.46
C GLY A 361 30.80 39.47 0.73
N THR A 362 29.95 38.98 -0.18
CA THR A 362 30.28 37.86 -1.08
C THR A 362 30.78 38.39 -2.43
N TYR A 363 31.86 37.81 -2.92
CA TYR A 363 32.51 38.17 -4.18
C TYR A 363 32.65 36.93 -5.07
N SER A 364 32.30 37.07 -6.34
CA SER A 364 32.39 36.03 -7.35
C SER A 364 33.31 36.47 -8.50
N VAL A 365 34.13 35.55 -9.01
CA VAL A 365 34.99 35.74 -10.17
C VAL A 365 34.68 34.68 -11.22
N TYR A 366 34.58 35.09 -12.48
CA TYR A 366 34.20 34.22 -13.59
C TYR A 366 35.27 34.20 -14.68
N ASP A 367 35.47 33.05 -15.28
CA ASP A 367 36.10 32.88 -16.60
C ASP A 367 34.99 32.97 -17.66
N TYR A 368 35.28 33.54 -18.84
CA TYR A 368 34.33 33.56 -19.97
C TYR A 368 34.79 32.68 -21.14
N SER A 369 35.73 31.77 -20.90
CA SER A 369 36.17 30.79 -21.88
C SER A 369 35.58 29.40 -21.57
N VAL A 370 34.84 28.87 -22.54
CA VAL A 370 34.06 27.63 -22.43
C VAL A 370 34.93 26.43 -22.09
N LEU A 371 34.47 25.62 -21.13
CA LEU A 371 35.01 24.30 -20.79
C LEU A 371 34.39 23.22 -21.68
N LEU A 372 35.18 22.21 -22.05
CA LEU A 372 34.72 21.08 -22.86
C LEU A 372 34.71 19.79 -22.03
N PRO A 373 33.67 18.96 -22.14
CA PRO A 373 33.63 17.67 -21.44
C PRO A 373 34.73 16.73 -21.95
N GLY A 374 35.16 15.81 -21.09
CA GLY A 374 36.20 14.80 -21.38
C GLY A 374 37.63 15.33 -21.42
N VAL A 375 37.87 16.60 -21.06
CA VAL A 375 39.19 17.25 -21.06
C VAL A 375 39.64 17.53 -19.63
N TRP A 376 40.89 17.21 -19.31
CA TRP A 376 41.52 17.57 -18.04
C TRP A 376 41.82 19.08 -17.99
N TYR A 377 41.37 19.73 -16.93
CA TYR A 377 41.70 21.11 -16.60
C TYR A 377 42.30 21.19 -15.21
N PHE A 378 43.37 21.96 -15.08
CA PHE A 378 43.82 22.45 -13.78
C PHE A 378 43.11 23.76 -13.49
N VAL A 379 42.48 23.85 -12.33
CA VAL A 379 41.69 25.01 -11.93
C VAL A 379 42.14 25.48 -10.55
N ALA A 380 42.27 26.80 -10.37
CA ALA A 380 42.65 27.35 -9.08
C ALA A 380 42.01 28.71 -8.82
N ILE A 381 41.68 28.96 -7.56
CA ILE A 381 41.28 30.27 -7.04
C ILE A 381 42.32 30.73 -6.03
N VAL A 382 42.80 31.97 -6.18
CA VAL A 382 43.79 32.59 -5.31
C VAL A 382 43.24 33.91 -4.80
N ARG A 383 43.27 34.09 -3.49
CA ARG A 383 43.08 35.38 -2.86
C ARG A 383 44.44 35.96 -2.45
N ASN A 384 44.76 37.13 -2.96
CA ASN A 384 45.95 37.92 -2.59
C ASN A 384 45.47 39.30 -2.12
N ASN A 385 45.41 39.50 -0.79
CA ASN A 385 45.04 40.74 -0.10
C ASN A 385 43.74 41.39 -0.66
N ASP A 386 43.87 42.15 -1.75
CA ASP A 386 42.82 42.93 -2.41
C ASP A 386 42.19 42.25 -3.64
N ASP A 387 42.74 41.14 -4.13
CA ASP A 387 42.29 40.48 -5.36
C ASP A 387 41.88 39.02 -5.15
N LEU A 388 40.75 38.62 -5.74
CA LEU A 388 40.39 37.23 -5.99
C LEU A 388 40.65 36.91 -7.46
N ARG A 389 41.52 35.94 -7.71
CA ARG A 389 42.02 35.57 -9.02
C ARG A 389 41.66 34.14 -9.35
N LEU A 390 41.20 33.91 -10.57
CA LEU A 390 40.81 32.61 -11.09
C LEU A 390 41.80 32.18 -12.18
N TYR A 391 42.32 30.96 -12.07
CA TYR A 391 43.30 30.40 -12.97
C TYR A 391 42.78 29.14 -13.64
N LYS A 392 43.11 28.97 -14.92
CA LYS A 392 42.86 27.76 -15.70
C LYS A 392 44.15 27.37 -16.41
N ASN A 393 44.60 26.12 -16.23
CA ASN A 393 45.83 25.58 -16.81
C ASN A 393 47.05 26.49 -16.56
N GLY A 394 47.19 26.99 -15.33
CA GLY A 394 48.30 27.86 -14.91
C GLY A 394 48.21 29.33 -15.38
N VAL A 395 47.16 29.72 -16.11
CA VAL A 395 46.99 31.08 -16.65
C VAL A 395 45.84 31.79 -15.94
N LEU A 396 46.04 33.07 -15.59
CA LEU A 396 44.99 33.92 -15.04
C LEU A 396 43.88 34.15 -16.08
N VAL A 397 42.65 33.76 -15.75
CA VAL A 397 41.47 33.87 -16.63
C VAL A 397 40.39 34.83 -16.12
N GLY A 398 40.40 35.15 -14.83
CA GLY A 398 39.46 36.10 -14.22
C GLY A 398 40.04 36.75 -12.97
N GLN A 399 39.60 37.96 -12.66
CA GLN A 399 39.96 38.66 -11.42
C GLN A 399 38.84 39.62 -10.99
N THR A 400 38.65 39.75 -9.68
CA THR A 400 37.84 40.81 -9.07
C THR A 400 38.51 41.35 -7.81
N THR A 401 38.19 42.59 -7.45
CA THR A 401 38.68 43.22 -6.22
C THR A 401 37.81 42.79 -5.03
N VAL A 402 38.45 42.40 -3.94
CA VAL A 402 37.84 41.91 -2.71
C VAL A 402 38.39 42.72 -1.53
N SER A 403 37.59 42.92 -0.48
CA SER A 403 38.01 43.59 0.76
C SER A 403 37.57 42.80 2.00
N GLY A 404 38.15 43.12 3.16
CA GLY A 404 37.82 42.50 4.45
C GLY A 404 38.40 41.09 4.61
N ASN A 405 38.53 40.56 5.83
CA ASN A 405 39.06 39.21 6.02
C ASN A 405 38.06 38.15 5.50
N ILE A 406 38.55 36.96 5.17
CA ILE A 406 37.72 35.80 4.83
C ILE A 406 36.78 35.52 6.01
N ALA A 407 35.50 35.34 5.71
CA ALA A 407 34.51 35.03 6.73
C ALA A 407 34.66 33.58 7.18
N GLU A 408 34.61 33.34 8.49
CA GLU A 408 34.68 32.01 9.09
C GLU A 408 33.27 31.49 9.43
N GLN A 409 33.07 30.18 9.37
CA GLN A 409 31.93 29.50 10.01
C GLN A 409 32.35 28.14 10.54
N PRO A 410 32.45 28.02 11.87
CA PRO A 410 32.79 26.76 12.51
C PRO A 410 31.76 25.63 12.28
N LEU A 411 30.54 25.96 11.84
CA LEU A 411 29.47 25.00 11.53
C LEU A 411 29.33 24.70 10.03
N GLY A 412 30.00 25.47 9.16
CA GLY A 412 29.94 25.24 7.71
C GLY A 412 30.89 24.13 7.31
N THR A 413 30.34 23.07 6.72
CA THR A 413 31.13 21.93 6.22
C THR A 413 31.71 22.23 4.84
N VAL A 414 32.59 21.35 4.37
CA VAL A 414 33.25 21.41 3.08
C VAL A 414 32.99 20.10 2.36
N PHE A 415 32.41 20.19 1.16
CA PHE A 415 32.26 19.04 0.27
C PHE A 415 33.16 19.19 -0.96
N ILE A 416 33.70 18.07 -1.44
CA ILE A 416 34.31 17.93 -2.77
C ILE A 416 33.32 17.19 -3.66
N GLY A 417 33.06 17.68 -4.87
CA GLY A 417 32.09 17.10 -5.80
C GLY A 417 30.65 17.61 -5.67
N ASP A 418 30.29 18.25 -4.56
CA ASP A 418 29.01 18.92 -4.36
C ASP A 418 29.17 20.12 -3.42
N ARG A 419 28.07 20.77 -3.04
CA ARG A 419 28.02 21.86 -2.06
C ARG A 419 27.16 21.46 -0.87
N PRO A 420 27.61 21.74 0.37
CA PRO A 420 26.82 21.44 1.57
C PRO A 420 25.44 22.12 1.59
N PRO A 421 24.40 21.46 2.14
CA PRO A 421 24.38 20.10 2.71
C PRO A 421 24.30 18.94 1.70
N GLY A 422 24.45 19.20 0.40
CA GLY A 422 24.33 18.24 -0.68
C GLY A 422 22.94 18.29 -1.34
N SER A 423 22.66 17.38 -2.27
CA SER A 423 21.35 17.30 -2.93
C SER A 423 20.19 17.25 -1.91
N SER A 424 19.19 18.12 -2.08
CA SER A 424 18.04 18.19 -1.15
C SER A 424 17.35 16.83 -1.06
N ARG A 425 17.25 16.13 -2.20
CA ARG A 425 16.70 14.78 -2.28
C ARG A 425 17.52 13.78 -1.46
N GLY A 426 18.84 13.73 -1.70
CA GLY A 426 19.73 12.81 -1.01
C GLY A 426 19.70 13.04 0.49
N GLN A 427 19.76 14.30 0.91
CA GLN A 427 19.66 14.69 2.32
C GLN A 427 18.34 14.26 2.94
N TYR A 428 17.21 14.47 2.25
CA TYR A 428 15.89 14.07 2.73
C TYR A 428 15.83 12.54 2.95
N LEU A 429 16.29 11.75 1.98
CA LEU A 429 16.29 10.29 2.06
C LEU A 429 17.23 9.77 3.16
N ARG A 430 18.44 10.32 3.27
CA ARG A 430 19.41 9.98 4.33
C ARG A 430 18.88 10.32 5.71
N ASP A 431 18.25 11.48 5.87
CA ASP A 431 17.69 11.90 7.15
C ASP A 431 16.49 11.06 7.56
N LEU A 432 15.66 10.57 6.62
CA LEU A 432 14.62 9.59 6.94
C LEU A 432 15.22 8.31 7.55
N ASN A 433 16.33 7.82 7.00
CA ASN A 433 17.04 6.68 7.55
C ASN A 433 17.73 7.01 8.89
N ALA A 434 18.31 8.19 9.03
CA ALA A 434 18.93 8.66 10.27
C ALA A 434 17.90 8.78 11.40
N MET A 435 16.70 9.30 11.12
CA MET A 435 15.57 9.34 12.04
C MET A 435 15.22 7.95 12.57
N ARG A 436 15.08 6.96 11.68
CA ARG A 436 14.85 5.56 12.07
C ARG A 436 15.96 5.02 12.95
N LEU A 437 17.22 5.25 12.58
CA LEU A 437 18.39 4.79 13.35
C LEU A 437 18.48 5.45 14.74
N ALA A 438 17.99 6.68 14.87
CA ALA A 438 17.90 7.41 16.13
C ALA A 438 16.69 7.00 17.00
N GLY A 439 15.80 6.13 16.50
CA GLY A 439 14.60 5.68 17.21
C GLY A 439 13.41 6.63 17.12
N SER A 440 13.43 7.58 16.19
CA SER A 440 12.24 8.36 15.79
C SER A 440 11.28 7.51 14.95
N ASP A 441 10.10 8.06 14.65
CA ASP A 441 9.11 7.41 13.78
C ASP A 441 9.72 7.11 12.39
N ASP A 442 9.53 5.89 11.87
CA ASP A 442 10.06 5.49 10.56
C ASP A 442 9.17 6.06 9.46
N LYS A 443 9.64 7.16 8.86
CA LYS A 443 8.94 7.88 7.79
C LYS A 443 9.47 7.52 6.40
N ARG A 444 10.30 6.47 6.28
CA ARG A 444 10.80 6.05 4.96
C ARG A 444 9.65 5.58 4.05
N PRO A 445 9.75 5.78 2.73
CA PRO A 445 8.73 5.30 1.79
C PRO A 445 8.61 3.78 1.76
N LEU A 446 9.69 3.07 2.07
CA LEU A 446 9.77 1.62 2.09
C LEU A 446 10.41 1.20 3.42
N GLU A 447 9.66 0.52 4.28
CA GLU A 447 10.16 0.15 5.62
C GLU A 447 10.77 -1.25 5.67
N GLY A 448 10.21 -2.17 4.88
CA GLY A 448 10.58 -3.57 4.83
C GLY A 448 11.47 -3.92 3.63
N PRO A 449 11.88 -5.20 3.53
CA PRO A 449 12.73 -5.66 2.44
C PRO A 449 12.02 -5.57 1.08
N VAL A 450 12.77 -5.21 0.04
CA VAL A 450 12.28 -5.13 -1.34
C VAL A 450 12.89 -6.25 -2.17
N THR A 451 12.04 -7.10 -2.74
CA THR A 451 12.44 -8.10 -3.73
C THR A 451 12.28 -7.51 -5.12
N LEU A 452 13.36 -7.37 -5.89
CA LEU A 452 13.37 -6.71 -7.21
C LEU A 452 14.52 -7.20 -8.11
N PRO A 453 14.42 -7.10 -9.44
CA PRO A 453 15.52 -7.45 -10.35
C PRO A 453 16.65 -6.43 -10.25
N LEU A 454 17.75 -6.79 -9.57
CA LEU A 454 18.85 -5.86 -9.31
C LEU A 454 19.60 -5.49 -10.59
N SER A 455 19.73 -6.42 -11.54
CA SER A 455 20.43 -6.17 -12.81
C SER A 455 19.70 -5.19 -13.74
N ASP A 456 18.38 -5.08 -13.57
CA ASP A 456 17.50 -4.32 -14.46
C ASP A 456 17.12 -2.96 -13.87
N THR A 457 17.36 -2.77 -12.57
CA THR A 457 17.10 -1.52 -11.85
C THR A 457 18.30 -0.57 -12.00
N ASP A 458 18.05 0.71 -12.24
CA ASP A 458 19.12 1.69 -12.39
C ASP A 458 19.92 1.89 -11.09
N ALA A 459 21.22 2.13 -11.21
CA ALA A 459 22.14 2.25 -10.09
C ALA A 459 21.68 3.32 -9.08
N ALA A 460 21.23 4.48 -9.55
CA ALA A 460 20.76 5.56 -8.69
C ALA A 460 19.50 5.18 -7.88
N SER A 461 18.56 4.41 -8.44
CA SER A 461 17.41 3.89 -7.69
C SER A 461 17.81 2.84 -6.65
N LEU A 462 18.75 1.96 -6.97
CA LEU A 462 19.29 0.99 -6.01
C LEU A 462 19.99 1.69 -4.86
N GLN A 463 20.84 2.67 -5.16
CA GLN A 463 21.58 3.46 -4.20
C GLN A 463 20.66 4.25 -3.24
N ARG A 464 19.66 4.94 -3.80
CA ARG A 464 18.60 5.59 -2.99
C ARG A 464 17.90 4.60 -2.06
N LEU A 465 17.68 3.37 -2.52
CA LEU A 465 17.04 2.33 -1.73
C LEU A 465 17.98 1.78 -0.64
N THR A 466 19.23 1.46 -0.98
CA THR A 466 20.16 0.75 -0.10
C THR A 466 20.99 1.68 0.78
N GLU A 467 21.66 2.70 0.23
CA GLU A 467 22.50 3.62 0.99
C GLU A 467 21.67 4.72 1.65
N ASN A 468 20.87 5.46 0.87
CA ASN A 468 20.15 6.61 1.43
C ASN A 468 19.05 6.16 2.41
N LEU A 469 18.19 5.23 2.00
CA LEU A 469 17.09 4.73 2.84
C LEU A 469 17.48 3.57 3.77
N GLY A 470 18.59 2.88 3.56
CA GLY A 470 18.96 1.72 4.39
C GLY A 470 18.02 0.53 4.25
N VAL A 471 17.40 0.33 3.08
CA VAL A 471 16.44 -0.76 2.83
C VAL A 471 17.16 -1.99 2.27
N SER A 472 16.90 -3.15 2.86
CA SER A 472 17.47 -4.42 2.38
C SER A 472 16.81 -4.88 1.08
N THR A 473 17.61 -5.36 0.14
CA THR A 473 17.14 -5.87 -1.14
C THR A 473 17.31 -7.38 -1.27
N ILE A 474 16.45 -8.01 -2.07
CA ILE A 474 16.53 -9.43 -2.45
C ILE A 474 16.45 -9.49 -3.98
N ASP A 475 17.46 -10.07 -4.62
CA ASP A 475 17.47 -10.21 -6.07
C ASP A 475 16.45 -11.25 -6.54
N THR A 476 15.73 -10.94 -7.61
CA THR A 476 14.77 -11.85 -8.24
C THR A 476 14.87 -11.79 -9.75
N THR A 477 14.56 -12.90 -10.40
CA THR A 477 14.36 -12.91 -11.85
C THR A 477 12.95 -12.47 -12.18
N PRO A 478 12.75 -11.54 -13.14
CA PRO A 478 11.41 -11.12 -13.55
C PRO A 478 10.51 -12.31 -13.92
N SER A 479 9.29 -12.33 -13.39
CA SER A 479 8.28 -13.36 -13.66
C SER A 479 6.94 -12.71 -13.98
N TYR A 480 6.53 -12.79 -15.24
CA TYR A 480 5.44 -12.01 -15.82
C TYR A 480 4.06 -12.69 -15.78
N THR A 481 3.95 -13.83 -15.11
CA THR A 481 2.69 -14.59 -15.10
C THR A 481 1.79 -14.06 -13.99
N ALA A 482 0.60 -13.55 -14.36
CA ALA A 482 -0.41 -13.14 -13.40
C ALA A 482 -0.68 -14.29 -12.41
N PRO A 483 -0.51 -14.07 -11.09
CA PRO A 483 -0.66 -15.14 -10.11
C PRO A 483 -2.12 -15.55 -9.92
N LEU A 484 -3.06 -14.67 -10.28
CA LEU A 484 -4.50 -14.87 -10.13
C LEU A 484 -5.23 -14.52 -11.43
N SER A 485 -6.28 -15.28 -11.74
CA SER A 485 -7.18 -14.98 -12.86
C SER A 485 -8.32 -14.07 -12.41
N PHE A 486 -8.56 -12.98 -13.16
CA PHE A 486 -9.68 -12.08 -12.89
C PHE A 486 -11.04 -12.79 -13.09
N PRO A 487 -12.03 -12.59 -12.19
CA PRO A 487 -13.33 -13.27 -12.24
C PRO A 487 -14.33 -12.61 -13.22
N SER A 488 -14.00 -12.53 -14.51
CA SER A 488 -14.79 -11.79 -15.51
C SER A 488 -16.24 -12.30 -15.71
N GLN A 489 -16.52 -13.57 -15.38
CA GLN A 489 -17.81 -14.21 -15.61
C GLN A 489 -18.63 -14.43 -14.33
N ALA A 490 -18.18 -13.92 -13.17
CA ALA A 490 -18.92 -14.07 -11.93
C ALA A 490 -20.30 -13.39 -12.05
N GLN A 491 -21.39 -14.11 -11.79
CA GLN A 491 -22.77 -13.56 -11.79
C GLN A 491 -23.54 -13.90 -10.51
N SER A 492 -23.09 -14.92 -9.80
CA SER A 492 -23.65 -15.41 -8.56
C SER A 492 -22.54 -16.04 -7.72
N TYR A 493 -22.83 -16.33 -6.46
CA TYR A 493 -21.95 -17.08 -5.57
C TYR A 493 -22.75 -18.00 -4.65
N ARG A 494 -22.06 -18.99 -4.07
CA ARG A 494 -22.62 -19.91 -3.07
C ARG A 494 -21.74 -19.96 -1.85
N LEU A 495 -22.36 -19.91 -0.68
CA LEU A 495 -21.64 -19.94 0.60
C LEU A 495 -21.07 -21.31 0.92
N TYR A 496 -21.79 -22.38 0.60
CA TYR A 496 -21.38 -23.75 0.86
C TYR A 496 -21.96 -24.72 -0.18
N THR A 497 -21.42 -25.94 -0.22
CA THR A 497 -21.89 -26.99 -1.15
C THR A 497 -23.36 -27.34 -0.88
N GLY A 498 -24.23 -27.19 -1.89
CA GLY A 498 -25.68 -27.34 -1.72
C GLY A 498 -26.37 -26.13 -1.07
N GLY A 499 -25.68 -25.01 -0.86
CA GLY A 499 -26.29 -23.78 -0.39
C GLY A 499 -27.06 -23.02 -1.47
N ARG A 500 -27.80 -21.98 -1.04
CA ARG A 500 -28.52 -21.08 -1.94
C ARG A 500 -27.53 -20.35 -2.84
N GLU A 501 -27.97 -20.11 -4.07
CA GLU A 501 -27.27 -19.27 -5.02
C GLU A 501 -27.71 -17.82 -4.87
N TYR A 502 -26.75 -16.93 -4.63
CA TYR A 502 -26.96 -15.51 -4.44
C TYR A 502 -26.52 -14.76 -5.69
N PRO A 503 -27.42 -14.03 -6.38
CA PRO A 503 -27.02 -13.19 -7.50
C PRO A 503 -26.11 -12.05 -7.01
N ILE A 504 -25.10 -11.71 -7.80
CA ILE A 504 -24.28 -10.52 -7.56
C ILE A 504 -25.05 -9.32 -8.07
N GLU A 505 -25.23 -8.31 -7.22
CA GLU A 505 -25.98 -7.10 -7.55
C GLU A 505 -25.07 -6.06 -8.21
N GLU A 506 -25.57 -5.37 -9.23
CA GLU A 506 -24.80 -4.33 -9.93
C GLU A 506 -24.94 -2.97 -9.21
N VAL A 507 -23.82 -2.30 -8.93
CA VAL A 507 -23.79 -0.92 -8.41
C VAL A 507 -23.72 0.11 -9.54
N SER A 508 -24.17 1.33 -9.25
CA SER A 508 -24.09 2.43 -10.21
C SER A 508 -22.65 2.84 -10.50
N ALA A 509 -22.40 3.27 -11.74
CA ALA A 509 -21.09 3.78 -12.16
C ALA A 509 -20.63 5.01 -11.35
N ALA A 510 -21.54 5.84 -10.83
CA ALA A 510 -21.19 6.96 -9.96
C ALA A 510 -21.83 6.75 -8.59
N LEU A 511 -21.01 6.80 -7.54
CA LEU A 511 -21.41 6.66 -6.14
C LEU A 511 -21.06 7.94 -5.38
N VAL A 512 -22.03 8.47 -4.62
CA VAL A 512 -21.88 9.71 -3.84
C VAL A 512 -22.65 9.55 -2.55
N SER A 513 -22.02 9.74 -1.39
CA SER A 513 -22.67 9.63 -0.07
C SER A 513 -23.54 8.36 0.08
N THR A 514 -23.06 7.25 -0.48
CA THR A 514 -23.80 5.99 -0.59
C THR A 514 -23.23 4.98 0.39
N SER A 515 -24.08 4.24 1.10
CA SER A 515 -23.64 3.10 1.92
C SER A 515 -24.20 1.82 1.32
N VAL A 516 -23.31 0.87 1.04
CA VAL A 516 -23.62 -0.43 0.43
C VAL A 516 -22.98 -1.51 1.30
N GLY A 517 -23.71 -2.59 1.59
CA GLY A 517 -23.23 -3.59 2.54
C GLY A 517 -23.98 -4.93 2.46
N PRO A 518 -23.58 -5.92 3.26
CA PRO A 518 -24.21 -7.24 3.23
C PRO A 518 -25.67 -7.22 3.70
N ASP A 519 -26.50 -8.03 3.04
CA ASP A 519 -27.86 -8.40 3.46
C ASP A 519 -27.86 -9.91 3.75
N PRO A 520 -28.05 -10.35 5.01
CA PRO A 520 -28.03 -11.78 5.38
C PRO A 520 -28.96 -12.68 4.55
N VAL A 521 -30.03 -12.15 3.96
CA VAL A 521 -31.03 -12.90 3.21
C VAL A 521 -30.74 -12.90 1.71
N ASN A 522 -30.30 -11.77 1.15
CA ASN A 522 -30.21 -11.57 -0.30
C ASN A 522 -28.78 -11.45 -0.83
N ASN A 523 -27.86 -10.88 -0.04
CA ASN A 523 -26.46 -10.69 -0.41
C ASN A 523 -25.56 -10.77 0.84
N PRO A 524 -25.42 -11.95 1.46
CA PRO A 524 -24.82 -12.09 2.79
C PRO A 524 -23.36 -11.66 2.88
N LEU A 525 -22.65 -11.62 1.76
CA LEU A 525 -21.25 -11.20 1.71
C LEU A 525 -21.05 -9.77 1.20
N GLY A 526 -22.13 -9.08 0.82
CA GLY A 526 -22.04 -7.75 0.22
C GLY A 526 -21.19 -7.76 -1.06
N VAL A 527 -21.39 -8.77 -1.93
CA VAL A 527 -20.69 -8.81 -3.22
C VAL A 527 -21.50 -8.03 -4.23
N TYR A 528 -20.85 -7.04 -4.84
CA TYR A 528 -21.42 -6.27 -5.93
C TYR A 528 -20.50 -6.24 -7.12
N ASP A 529 -21.05 -6.00 -8.30
CA ASP A 529 -20.28 -5.76 -9.50
C ASP A 529 -20.62 -4.46 -10.21
N ASN A 530 -19.76 -4.09 -11.15
CA ASN A 530 -20.03 -3.09 -12.16
C ASN A 530 -19.36 -3.54 -13.46
N THR A 531 -20.01 -3.33 -14.60
CA THR A 531 -19.49 -3.75 -15.91
C THR A 531 -18.79 -2.63 -16.70
N GLY A 532 -18.50 -1.49 -16.06
CA GLY A 532 -17.75 -0.38 -16.65
C GLY A 532 -16.80 0.24 -15.63
N ASP A 533 -16.70 1.57 -15.64
CA ASP A 533 -15.92 2.30 -14.65
C ASP A 533 -16.78 2.71 -13.45
N VAL A 534 -16.17 2.70 -12.27
CA VAL A 534 -16.79 3.15 -11.02
C VAL A 534 -16.09 4.42 -10.54
N TYR A 535 -16.87 5.45 -10.24
CA TYR A 535 -16.45 6.76 -9.78
C TYR A 535 -17.04 7.02 -8.39
N LEU A 536 -16.17 7.17 -7.40
CA LEU A 536 -16.54 7.50 -6.03
C LEU A 536 -16.29 8.98 -5.78
N TYR A 537 -17.33 9.76 -5.46
CA TYR A 537 -17.22 11.21 -5.26
C TYR A 537 -17.32 11.63 -3.78
N GLY A 538 -16.95 10.76 -2.84
CA GLY A 538 -16.83 11.06 -1.42
C GLY A 538 -17.98 10.53 -0.56
N ASN A 539 -17.67 10.31 0.72
CA ASN A 539 -18.56 9.76 1.76
C ASN A 539 -19.25 8.43 1.39
N VAL A 540 -18.59 7.60 0.58
CA VAL A 540 -19.12 6.27 0.22
C VAL A 540 -18.58 5.22 1.18
N ASP A 541 -19.46 4.46 1.83
CA ASP A 541 -19.09 3.35 2.70
C ASP A 541 -19.49 2.02 2.07
N PHE A 542 -18.51 1.21 1.72
CA PHE A 542 -18.69 -0.05 1.02
C PHE A 542 -18.25 -1.22 1.90
N GLN A 543 -19.17 -2.11 2.25
CA GLN A 543 -18.90 -3.29 3.09
C GLN A 543 -19.09 -4.57 2.27
N GLY A 544 -18.01 -5.33 2.08
CA GLY A 544 -18.01 -6.57 1.29
C GLY A 544 -16.96 -6.55 0.19
N THR A 545 -17.33 -7.04 -0.99
CA THR A 545 -16.42 -7.16 -2.16
C THR A 545 -17.00 -6.41 -3.35
N LEU A 546 -16.24 -5.46 -3.90
CA LEU A 546 -16.57 -4.80 -5.16
C LEU A 546 -15.79 -5.44 -6.33
N LEU A 547 -16.51 -5.92 -7.34
CA LEU A 547 -15.98 -6.43 -8.60
C LEU A 547 -16.15 -5.40 -9.72
N VAL A 548 -15.08 -4.68 -10.08
CA VAL A 548 -15.11 -3.73 -11.21
C VAL A 548 -14.62 -4.44 -12.47
N LYS A 549 -15.55 -4.80 -13.36
CA LYS A 549 -15.34 -5.64 -14.55
C LYS A 549 -15.35 -4.79 -15.83
N ASP A 550 -14.80 -5.35 -16.90
CA ASP A 550 -14.91 -4.80 -18.25
C ASP A 550 -16.17 -5.31 -18.98
N TYR A 551 -16.87 -4.42 -19.68
CA TYR A 551 -17.94 -4.84 -20.59
C TYR A 551 -17.30 -5.35 -21.88
N PHE A 552 -17.36 -6.67 -22.12
CA PHE A 552 -17.11 -7.37 -23.39
C PHE A 552 -16.64 -6.45 -24.53
N SER A 553 -15.34 -6.11 -24.57
CA SER A 553 -14.61 -5.35 -25.61
C SER A 553 -14.67 -3.81 -25.62
N VAL A 554 -15.15 -3.13 -24.58
CA VAL A 554 -15.02 -1.67 -24.41
C VAL A 554 -14.10 -1.37 -23.23
N PHE A 555 -13.16 -0.44 -23.41
CA PHE A 555 -12.32 0.05 -22.30
C PHE A 555 -13.20 0.48 -21.12
N GLY A 556 -12.98 -0.15 -19.98
CA GLY A 556 -13.76 0.00 -18.75
C GLY A 556 -13.20 -0.96 -17.70
N GLY A 557 -13.71 -0.93 -16.48
CA GLY A 557 -13.18 -1.76 -15.40
C GLY A 557 -12.20 -1.00 -14.50
N ASN A 558 -12.24 0.34 -14.50
CA ASN A 558 -11.42 1.19 -13.65
C ASN A 558 -12.19 1.63 -12.41
N LEU A 559 -11.48 1.72 -11.28
CA LEU A 559 -12.00 2.29 -10.04
C LEU A 559 -11.35 3.64 -9.78
N TYR A 560 -12.14 4.72 -9.83
CA TYR A 560 -11.67 6.07 -9.55
C TYR A 560 -12.16 6.55 -8.18
N LEU A 561 -11.21 6.92 -7.33
CA LEU A 561 -11.42 7.49 -6.01
C LEU A 561 -11.26 9.02 -6.09
N TYR A 562 -12.35 9.75 -5.82
CA TYR A 562 -12.38 11.20 -5.69
C TYR A 562 -12.99 11.62 -4.35
N ASN A 563 -12.64 12.82 -3.92
CA ASN A 563 -13.02 13.46 -2.66
C ASN A 563 -12.68 12.59 -1.42
N THR A 564 -13.12 13.05 -0.25
CA THR A 564 -12.81 12.43 1.04
C THR A 564 -13.97 11.59 1.59
N GLY A 565 -13.66 10.70 2.52
CA GLY A 565 -14.61 9.88 3.26
C GLY A 565 -15.05 8.60 2.55
N ASN A 566 -14.30 8.11 1.55
CA ASN A 566 -14.59 6.83 0.91
C ASN A 566 -13.98 5.68 1.73
N THR A 567 -14.76 4.70 2.13
CA THR A 567 -14.31 3.52 2.89
C THR A 567 -14.71 2.23 2.22
N PHE A 568 -13.79 1.28 2.17
CA PHE A 568 -14.05 -0.12 1.83
C PHE A 568 -13.69 -0.98 3.03
N SER A 569 -14.56 -1.91 3.41
CA SER A 569 -14.30 -2.87 4.49
C SER A 569 -14.72 -4.26 4.05
N ALA A 570 -13.78 -5.21 4.03
CA ALA A 570 -14.10 -6.61 3.79
C ALA A 570 -15.03 -7.17 4.88
N VAL A 571 -15.90 -8.12 4.51
CA VAL A 571 -16.81 -8.80 5.44
C VAL A 571 -16.15 -10.08 5.97
N ASP A 572 -16.20 -10.28 7.28
CA ASP A 572 -15.71 -11.48 7.94
C ASP A 572 -16.62 -12.68 7.67
N LEU A 573 -16.03 -13.74 7.12
CA LEU A 573 -16.64 -15.06 7.02
C LEU A 573 -16.46 -15.82 8.35
N PRO A 574 -17.34 -16.80 8.65
CA PRO A 574 -17.15 -17.70 9.77
C PRO A 574 -15.78 -18.38 9.74
N PRO A 575 -15.05 -18.44 10.87
CA PRO A 575 -13.74 -19.08 10.93
C PRO A 575 -13.86 -20.59 10.71
N LEU A 576 -12.75 -21.22 10.32
CA LEU A 576 -12.68 -22.68 10.26
C LEU A 576 -12.77 -23.28 11.67
N TYR A 577 -13.34 -24.47 11.76
CA TYR A 577 -13.46 -25.21 13.00
C TYR A 577 -12.09 -25.38 13.67
N GLY A 578 -12.00 -24.92 14.92
CA GLY A 578 -10.77 -24.96 15.71
C GLY A 578 -9.84 -23.77 15.50
N THR A 579 -10.20 -22.79 14.66
CA THR A 579 -9.48 -21.52 14.51
C THR A 579 -10.35 -20.35 15.01
N SER A 580 -9.70 -19.22 15.27
CA SER A 580 -10.36 -17.95 15.61
C SER A 580 -9.99 -16.81 14.64
N GLU A 581 -9.14 -17.09 13.66
CA GLU A 581 -8.74 -16.11 12.66
C GLU A 581 -9.90 -15.89 11.68
N PRO A 582 -10.36 -14.64 11.50
CA PRO A 582 -11.39 -14.33 10.52
C PRO A 582 -10.89 -14.60 9.11
N ILE A 583 -11.81 -15.00 8.26
CA ILE A 583 -11.53 -15.24 6.84
C ILE A 583 -12.20 -14.11 6.06
N GLN A 584 -11.48 -13.48 5.13
CA GLN A 584 -12.03 -12.38 4.33
C GLN A 584 -11.85 -12.65 2.85
N LEU A 585 -12.86 -12.29 2.06
CA LEU A 585 -12.70 -12.12 0.62
C LEU A 585 -12.01 -10.77 0.34
N PRO A 586 -11.44 -10.55 -0.86
CA PRO A 586 -10.93 -9.25 -1.24
C PRO A 586 -11.99 -8.14 -1.08
N ALA A 587 -11.59 -6.98 -0.58
CA ALA A 587 -12.48 -5.82 -0.48
C ALA A 587 -12.73 -5.20 -1.87
N VAL A 588 -11.69 -5.15 -2.70
CA VAL A 588 -11.72 -4.57 -4.04
C VAL A 588 -11.02 -5.49 -5.04
N ILE A 589 -11.70 -5.77 -6.16
CA ILE A 589 -11.15 -6.47 -7.31
C ILE A 589 -11.48 -5.65 -8.56
N THR A 590 -10.49 -4.95 -9.09
CA THR A 590 -10.64 -4.17 -10.33
C THR A 590 -9.93 -4.85 -11.50
N LYS A 591 -10.56 -4.85 -12.68
CA LYS A 591 -10.02 -5.49 -13.88
C LYS A 591 -8.87 -4.72 -14.48
N GLU A 592 -9.00 -3.40 -14.49
CA GLU A 592 -8.03 -2.48 -15.05
C GLU A 592 -7.38 -1.72 -13.89
N GLU A 593 -7.59 -0.40 -13.82
CA GLU A 593 -6.81 0.48 -12.95
C GLU A 593 -7.56 0.81 -11.64
N LEU A 594 -6.79 1.12 -10.60
CA LEU A 594 -7.27 1.79 -9.39
C LEU A 594 -6.59 3.15 -9.32
N TRP A 595 -7.37 4.22 -9.37
CA TRP A 595 -6.87 5.60 -9.46
C TRP A 595 -7.33 6.42 -8.25
N GLY A 596 -6.37 7.04 -7.55
CA GLY A 596 -6.64 8.19 -6.70
C GLY A 596 -6.32 9.48 -7.45
N LYS A 597 -7.32 10.34 -7.69
CA LYS A 597 -7.18 11.58 -8.46
C LYS A 597 -7.82 12.79 -7.77
N GLY A 598 -7.14 13.93 -7.75
CA GLY A 598 -7.61 15.16 -7.09
C GLY A 598 -7.54 15.08 -5.56
N ASP A 599 -8.52 15.65 -4.86
CA ASP A 599 -8.66 15.45 -3.42
C ASP A 599 -9.08 14.00 -3.16
N VAL A 600 -8.32 13.21 -2.41
CA VAL A 600 -8.68 11.81 -2.11
C VAL A 600 -8.44 11.53 -0.64
N GLY A 601 -9.52 11.24 0.09
CA GLY A 601 -9.46 10.66 1.43
C GLY A 601 -10.18 9.33 1.41
N ALA A 602 -9.45 8.26 1.10
CA ALA A 602 -10.02 6.93 0.91
C ALA A 602 -9.28 5.88 1.74
N GLU A 603 -10.03 4.98 2.36
CA GLU A 603 -9.50 3.89 3.17
C GLU A 603 -10.02 2.55 2.65
N ILE A 604 -9.11 1.63 2.32
CA ILE A 604 -9.45 0.27 1.90
C ILE A 604 -8.94 -0.70 2.97
N ASN A 605 -9.87 -1.31 3.71
CA ASN A 605 -9.61 -2.30 4.73
C ASN A 605 -9.84 -3.70 4.15
N GLY A 606 -8.77 -4.34 3.68
CA GLY A 606 -8.82 -5.66 3.07
C GLY A 606 -7.86 -5.86 1.89
N PHE A 607 -7.85 -7.07 1.36
CA PHE A 607 -7.07 -7.40 0.17
C PHE A 607 -7.59 -6.64 -1.05
N THR A 608 -6.67 -6.04 -1.82
CA THR A 608 -6.96 -5.26 -3.02
C THR A 608 -6.25 -5.87 -4.23
N PHE A 609 -7.04 -6.27 -5.23
CA PHE A 609 -6.54 -6.74 -6.51
C PHE A 609 -6.76 -5.68 -7.59
N VAL A 610 -5.69 -5.34 -8.31
CA VAL A 610 -5.71 -4.38 -9.42
C VAL A 610 -5.16 -5.07 -10.66
N GLY A 611 -6.03 -5.40 -11.62
CA GLY A 611 -5.69 -6.23 -12.76
C GLY A 611 -4.65 -5.64 -13.70
N THR A 612 -4.52 -4.31 -13.74
CA THR A 612 -3.43 -3.62 -14.44
C THR A 612 -2.68 -2.69 -13.50
N ARG A 613 -3.07 -1.43 -13.39
CA ARG A 613 -2.24 -0.40 -12.76
C ARG A 613 -2.88 0.24 -11.52
N LEU A 614 -2.18 0.22 -10.40
CA LEU A 614 -2.52 1.06 -9.26
C LEU A 614 -1.78 2.39 -9.41
N VAL A 615 -2.55 3.48 -9.51
CA VAL A 615 -2.02 4.84 -9.70
C VAL A 615 -2.47 5.77 -8.58
N LYS A 616 -1.50 6.40 -7.94
CA LYS A 616 -1.72 7.67 -7.24
C LYS A 616 -1.27 8.80 -8.16
N ALA A 617 -2.19 9.65 -8.60
CA ALA A 617 -1.93 10.67 -9.62
C ALA A 617 -1.16 11.89 -9.07
N ALA A 618 -0.56 12.67 -9.97
CA ALA A 618 0.19 13.87 -9.61
C ALA A 618 -0.69 15.03 -9.15
N ASP A 619 -1.95 15.12 -9.61
CA ASP A 619 -2.89 16.19 -9.25
C ASP A 619 -3.52 16.03 -7.85
N PHE A 620 -2.89 15.22 -7.00
CA PHE A 620 -3.31 14.93 -5.65
C PHE A 620 -3.05 16.13 -4.73
N THR A 621 -4.11 16.83 -4.37
CA THR A 621 -4.04 18.12 -3.64
C THR A 621 -4.26 18.00 -2.15
N GLN A 622 -5.15 17.10 -1.69
CA GLN A 622 -5.49 16.94 -0.27
C GLN A 622 -6.06 15.53 0.04
N GLY A 623 -5.80 15.03 1.26
CA GLY A 623 -6.31 13.74 1.77
C GLY A 623 -5.28 12.60 1.61
N ASP A 624 -5.58 11.40 2.12
CA ASP A 624 -4.72 10.21 1.97
C ASP A 624 -5.48 9.06 1.31
N LEU A 625 -4.80 8.31 0.44
CA LEU A 625 -5.22 6.95 0.08
C LEU A 625 -4.53 5.97 1.03
N THR A 626 -5.29 5.31 1.90
CA THR A 626 -4.78 4.29 2.81
C THR A 626 -5.32 2.93 2.43
N ILE A 627 -4.44 1.94 2.30
CA ILE A 627 -4.83 0.54 2.16
C ILE A 627 -4.27 -0.22 3.36
N ASN A 628 -5.18 -0.65 4.23
CA ASN A 628 -4.91 -1.50 5.38
C ASN A 628 -5.16 -2.96 4.95
N GLY A 629 -4.11 -3.58 4.43
CA GLY A 629 -4.19 -4.93 3.87
C GLY A 629 -3.08 -5.18 2.87
N ARG A 630 -3.32 -6.14 1.96
CA ARG A 630 -2.39 -6.51 0.90
C ARG A 630 -2.85 -6.00 -0.46
N VAL A 631 -1.89 -5.57 -1.27
CA VAL A 631 -2.10 -5.11 -2.64
C VAL A 631 -1.42 -6.05 -3.61
N LEU A 632 -2.16 -6.48 -4.62
CA LEU A 632 -1.65 -7.22 -5.77
C LEU A 632 -1.98 -6.41 -7.03
N ALA A 633 -0.95 -5.95 -7.77
CA ALA A 633 -1.11 -5.15 -9.00
C ALA A 633 -0.17 -5.57 -10.13
N GLU A 634 -0.54 -5.41 -11.41
CA GLU A 634 0.39 -5.68 -12.53
C GLU A 634 1.49 -4.63 -12.56
N GLN A 635 1.11 -3.38 -12.33
CA GLN A 635 2.00 -2.24 -12.25
C GLN A 635 1.61 -1.36 -11.06
N PHE A 636 2.63 -0.84 -10.38
CA PHE A 636 2.50 0.10 -9.29
C PHE A 636 3.16 1.43 -9.65
N GLU A 637 2.39 2.52 -9.62
CA GLU A 637 2.85 3.85 -9.97
C GLU A 637 2.33 4.89 -8.97
N ILE A 638 3.27 5.50 -8.25
CA ILE A 638 3.04 6.70 -7.45
C ILE A 638 3.65 7.86 -8.22
N GLU A 639 2.81 8.71 -8.79
CA GLU A 639 3.24 9.93 -9.46
C GLU A 639 3.67 10.99 -8.44
N PRO A 640 4.61 11.88 -8.80
CA PRO A 640 5.08 12.91 -7.87
C PRO A 640 3.94 13.82 -7.48
N ASN A 641 3.90 14.28 -6.24
CA ASN A 641 2.93 15.29 -5.85
C ASN A 641 3.12 16.52 -6.75
N GLY A 642 2.06 16.94 -7.45
CA GLY A 642 2.09 18.03 -8.43
C GLY A 642 2.54 19.35 -7.82
N MET A 643 2.36 19.52 -6.51
CA MET A 643 2.91 20.66 -5.76
C MET A 643 4.42 20.52 -5.49
N TRP A 644 4.94 19.31 -5.29
CA TRP A 644 6.39 19.04 -5.21
C TRP A 644 7.07 19.24 -6.57
N SER A 645 6.42 18.89 -7.69
CA SER A 645 6.97 19.14 -9.03
C SER A 645 6.89 20.61 -9.45
N ALA A 646 5.95 21.38 -8.91
CA ALA A 646 5.71 22.77 -9.30
C ALA A 646 6.76 23.78 -8.79
N VAL A 647 7.59 23.42 -7.81
CA VAL A 647 8.66 24.30 -7.31
C VAL A 647 9.81 24.45 -8.33
N GLY A 648 9.94 23.51 -9.28
CA GLY A 648 11.04 23.47 -10.25
C GLY A 648 10.74 23.94 -11.68
N GLU A 649 9.47 24.13 -12.07
CA GLU A 649 9.13 24.59 -13.42
C GLU A 649 8.79 26.09 -13.44
N HIS A 650 9.51 26.85 -14.28
CA HIS A 650 9.26 28.25 -14.64
C HIS A 650 7.84 28.58 -15.20
N GLY A 651 6.83 27.72 -15.01
CA GLY A 651 5.61 27.74 -15.83
C GLY A 651 4.28 27.37 -15.19
N SER A 652 4.18 26.76 -14.00
CA SER A 652 2.85 26.40 -13.46
C SER A 652 2.24 27.57 -12.66
N GLN A 653 1.01 27.97 -13.01
CA GLN A 653 0.40 29.22 -12.50
C GLN A 653 -0.22 29.10 -11.10
N ASP A 654 -0.38 27.89 -10.56
CA ASP A 654 -1.29 27.68 -9.41
C ASP A 654 -0.60 27.31 -8.07
N ALA A 655 0.61 26.76 -8.05
CA ALA A 655 1.38 26.57 -6.81
C ALA A 655 2.25 27.80 -6.44
N VAL A 656 2.44 28.71 -7.40
CA VAL A 656 3.40 29.81 -7.38
C VAL A 656 2.78 31.14 -6.88
N ALA A 657 1.49 31.14 -6.48
CA ALA A 657 0.77 32.37 -6.14
C ALA A 657 1.33 33.13 -4.91
N LEU A 658 1.99 32.46 -3.97
CA LEU A 658 2.73 33.12 -2.87
C LEU A 658 4.16 33.50 -3.28
N PHE A 659 4.83 32.72 -4.13
CA PHE A 659 6.17 33.01 -4.64
C PHE A 659 6.22 34.22 -5.58
N ARG A 660 5.17 34.44 -6.39
CA ARG A 660 5.07 35.60 -7.31
C ARG A 660 4.75 36.94 -6.63
N LEU A 661 4.34 36.95 -5.36
CA LEU A 661 3.97 38.20 -4.68
C LEU A 661 5.16 39.10 -4.31
N GLN A 662 6.42 38.63 -4.46
CA GLN A 662 7.62 39.42 -4.11
C GLN A 662 8.68 39.62 -5.21
N LYS A 663 8.43 39.25 -6.49
CA LYS A 663 9.42 39.40 -7.59
C LYS A 663 10.79 38.79 -7.27
N LEU A 664 10.84 37.49 -7.00
CA LEU A 664 12.08 36.73 -6.88
C LEU A 664 12.33 35.97 -8.19
N ASP A 665 12.30 36.69 -9.31
CA ASP A 665 12.23 36.10 -10.65
C ASP A 665 13.59 35.54 -11.17
N ASP A 666 14.65 35.60 -10.36
CA ASP A 666 16.04 35.33 -10.78
C ASP A 666 16.86 34.43 -9.81
N LEU A 667 16.26 33.76 -8.82
CA LEU A 667 17.00 32.82 -7.95
C LEU A 667 16.43 31.40 -8.04
N ASP A 668 17.31 30.44 -8.36
CA ASP A 668 17.09 28.99 -8.29
C ASP A 668 17.08 28.53 -6.82
N TRP A 669 15.91 28.51 -6.16
CA TRP A 669 15.77 28.00 -4.79
C TRP A 669 15.33 26.53 -4.79
N ASP A 670 16.09 25.67 -4.13
CA ASP A 670 15.70 24.29 -3.88
C ASP A 670 14.83 24.14 -2.62
N MET A 671 14.29 22.93 -2.40
CA MET A 671 13.38 22.66 -1.29
C MET A 671 14.00 22.97 0.08
N TYR A 672 15.28 22.63 0.29
CA TYR A 672 15.98 22.91 1.53
C TYR A 672 16.04 24.42 1.82
N SER A 673 16.41 25.22 0.82
CA SER A 673 16.51 26.68 0.97
C SER A 673 15.14 27.31 1.25
N VAL A 674 14.08 26.84 0.59
CA VAL A 674 12.70 27.29 0.84
C VAL A 674 12.26 26.97 2.27
N ALA A 675 12.43 25.72 2.70
CA ALA A 675 12.04 25.28 4.04
C ALA A 675 12.82 26.01 5.13
N SER A 676 14.14 26.15 4.95
CA SER A 676 15.02 26.90 5.83
C SER A 676 14.60 28.36 5.95
N TRP A 677 14.29 29.02 4.82
CA TRP A 677 13.81 30.40 4.82
C TRP A 677 12.50 30.57 5.58
N LEU A 678 11.52 29.69 5.34
CA LEU A 678 10.23 29.73 6.05
C LEU A 678 10.42 29.57 7.55
N VAL A 679 11.22 28.58 7.97
CA VAL A 679 11.54 28.36 9.38
C VAL A 679 12.25 29.56 9.99
N PHE A 680 13.25 30.12 9.31
CA PHE A 680 14.02 31.25 9.82
C PHE A 680 13.13 32.48 10.08
N PHE A 681 12.26 32.83 9.14
CA PHE A 681 11.42 34.02 9.25
C PHE A 681 10.20 33.84 10.15
N TYR A 682 9.59 32.65 10.15
CA TYR A 682 8.30 32.42 10.82
C TYR A 682 8.40 31.59 12.11
N LEU A 683 9.47 30.82 12.31
CA LEU A 683 9.79 30.08 13.54
C LEU A 683 11.16 30.48 14.12
N PRO A 684 11.38 31.77 14.43
CA PRO A 684 12.68 32.22 14.92
C PRO A 684 13.06 31.51 16.22
N GLY A 685 14.22 30.86 16.22
CA GLY A 685 14.78 30.16 17.38
C GLY A 685 14.45 28.67 17.47
N GLN A 686 13.72 28.10 16.50
CA GLN A 686 13.63 26.64 16.37
C GLN A 686 14.79 26.12 15.51
N SER A 687 15.33 24.95 15.89
CA SER A 687 16.35 24.22 15.17
C SER A 687 15.85 22.81 14.88
N PHE A 688 16.01 22.36 13.64
CA PHE A 688 15.64 21.01 13.21
C PHE A 688 16.91 20.19 13.05
N THR A 689 16.87 18.94 13.53
CA THR A 689 18.01 18.03 13.38
C THR A 689 17.96 17.33 12.03
N TYR A 690 16.75 16.98 11.58
CA TYR A 690 16.53 16.23 10.34
C TYR A 690 15.74 17.07 9.34
N PHE A 691 16.11 17.01 8.07
CA PHE A 691 15.44 17.75 7.01
C PHE A 691 13.93 17.43 6.88
N PRO A 692 13.46 16.17 6.98
CA PRO A 692 12.02 15.87 6.98
C PRO A 692 11.22 16.61 8.06
N GLU A 693 11.75 16.77 9.27
CA GLU A 693 11.08 17.54 10.34
C GLU A 693 10.99 19.04 10.00
N MET A 694 12.02 19.58 9.34
CA MET A 694 12.01 20.96 8.86
C MET A 694 10.96 21.17 7.78
N ILE A 695 10.82 20.22 6.86
CA ILE A 695 9.80 20.25 5.79
C ILE A 695 8.39 20.20 6.38
N GLU A 696 8.15 19.32 7.35
CA GLU A 696 6.87 19.23 8.04
C GLU A 696 6.51 20.54 8.76
N ALA A 697 7.48 21.14 9.46
CA ALA A 697 7.29 22.43 10.12
C ALA A 697 7.06 23.58 9.11
N ALA A 698 7.79 23.60 8.00
CA ALA A 698 7.61 24.59 6.93
C ALA A 698 6.23 24.45 6.26
N GLY A 699 5.75 23.22 6.05
CA GLY A 699 4.43 22.93 5.50
C GLY A 699 3.26 23.31 6.41
N ALA A 700 3.49 23.38 7.72
CA ALA A 700 2.50 23.92 8.66
C ALA A 700 2.31 25.45 8.57
N ILE A 701 3.26 26.16 7.95
CA ILE A 701 3.33 27.63 7.92
C ILE A 701 3.04 28.18 6.54
N GLY A 702 3.57 27.54 5.50
CA GLY A 702 3.38 27.89 4.10
C GLY A 702 2.82 26.73 3.30
N ASN A 703 2.53 26.95 2.02
CA ASN A 703 2.10 25.89 1.10
C ASN A 703 3.28 24.98 0.66
N VAL A 704 4.22 24.64 1.56
CA VAL A 704 5.11 23.50 1.34
C VAL A 704 4.25 22.26 1.54
N PRO A 705 4.11 21.37 0.56
CA PRO A 705 3.05 20.37 0.62
C PRO A 705 3.36 19.40 1.76
N PRO A 706 2.46 19.25 2.75
CA PRO A 706 2.65 18.26 3.81
C PRO A 706 2.68 16.83 3.22
N ASP A 707 3.14 15.87 4.02
CA ASP A 707 3.05 14.43 3.75
C ASP A 707 1.58 14.03 3.48
N SER A 708 1.14 14.05 2.22
CA SER A 708 -0.14 13.48 1.82
C SER A 708 0.04 12.76 0.49
N ALA A 709 -0.09 11.43 0.50
CA ALA A 709 0.19 10.66 -0.71
C ALA A 709 -0.44 9.27 -0.79
N LEU A 710 0.09 8.29 -0.08
CA LEU A 710 -0.35 6.90 -0.16
C LEU A 710 0.26 6.16 1.02
N THR A 711 -0.58 5.46 1.78
CA THR A 711 -0.09 4.54 2.81
C THR A 711 -0.58 3.13 2.52
N LEU A 712 0.35 2.20 2.36
CA LEU A 712 0.09 0.76 2.34
C LEU A 712 0.63 0.18 3.64
N ARG A 713 -0.22 -0.50 4.41
CA ARG A 713 0.20 -1.17 5.63
C ARG A 713 -0.46 -2.53 5.76
N PRO A 714 0.24 -3.53 6.34
CA PRO A 714 -0.36 -4.82 6.60
C PRO A 714 -1.52 -4.70 7.60
N GLU A 715 -2.29 -5.77 7.74
CA GLU A 715 -3.44 -5.79 8.63
C GLU A 715 -3.01 -5.56 10.10
N SER A 716 -3.77 -4.76 10.83
CA SER A 716 -3.51 -4.50 12.26
C SER A 716 -3.80 -5.72 13.16
N SER A 717 -4.51 -6.72 12.62
CA SER A 717 -4.85 -7.98 13.28
C SER A 717 -4.71 -9.15 12.29
N PRO A 718 -4.39 -10.37 12.74
CA PRO A 718 -4.28 -11.52 11.85
C PRO A 718 -5.60 -11.82 11.13
N VAL A 719 -5.57 -11.80 9.79
CA VAL A 719 -6.69 -12.14 8.91
C VAL A 719 -6.20 -13.14 7.87
N SER A 720 -7.03 -14.13 7.56
CA SER A 720 -6.78 -15.07 6.47
C SER A 720 -7.56 -14.65 5.21
N TYR A 721 -6.87 -14.14 4.19
CA TYR A 721 -7.54 -13.87 2.92
C TYR A 721 -7.81 -15.14 2.13
N HIS A 722 -8.96 -15.19 1.47
CA HIS A 722 -9.34 -16.26 0.55
C HIS A 722 -9.64 -15.71 -0.84
N TRP A 723 -8.87 -16.14 -1.84
CA TRP A 723 -9.23 -15.89 -3.23
C TRP A 723 -10.23 -16.94 -3.73
N HIS A 724 -11.47 -16.49 -3.93
CA HIS A 724 -12.57 -17.37 -4.27
C HIS A 724 -12.70 -17.58 -5.79
N ASN A 725 -12.81 -18.85 -6.21
CA ASN A 725 -13.34 -19.18 -7.53
C ASN A 725 -14.87 -19.10 -7.49
N TRP A 726 -15.42 -18.10 -8.15
CA TRP A 726 -16.85 -17.75 -8.13
C TRP A 726 -17.80 -18.81 -8.69
N ASN A 727 -17.28 -19.85 -9.35
CA ASN A 727 -18.07 -21.00 -9.79
C ASN A 727 -18.23 -22.08 -8.72
N ASP A 728 -17.34 -22.07 -7.73
CA ASP A 728 -17.32 -23.05 -6.64
C ASP A 728 -18.05 -22.46 -5.41
N PRO A 729 -18.49 -23.29 -4.45
CA PRO A 729 -18.90 -22.79 -3.16
C PRO A 729 -17.69 -22.36 -2.30
N ILE A 730 -17.89 -21.40 -1.41
CA ILE A 730 -16.82 -20.93 -0.49
C ILE A 730 -16.40 -22.05 0.46
N PHE A 731 -17.36 -22.66 1.17
CA PHE A 731 -17.11 -23.79 2.05
C PHE A 731 -17.46 -25.13 1.39
N VAL A 732 -16.53 -26.08 1.46
CA VAL A 732 -16.66 -27.41 0.86
C VAL A 732 -16.55 -28.50 1.94
N PRO A 733 -17.09 -29.71 1.69
CA PRO A 733 -16.84 -30.87 2.55
C PRO A 733 -15.36 -31.08 2.82
N HIS A 734 -15.01 -31.29 4.09
CA HIS A 734 -13.66 -31.74 4.44
C HIS A 734 -13.47 -33.18 3.94
N PRO A 735 -12.30 -33.56 3.38
CA PRO A 735 -12.05 -34.91 2.86
C PRO A 735 -12.39 -36.04 3.84
N ASP A 736 -12.21 -35.79 5.14
CA ASP A 736 -12.46 -36.77 6.21
C ASP A 736 -13.93 -36.86 6.66
N ASP A 737 -14.80 -35.93 6.24
CA ASP A 737 -16.14 -35.79 6.80
C ASP A 737 -17.25 -36.50 6.03
N GLY A 738 -16.98 -36.89 4.78
CA GLY A 738 -17.98 -37.50 3.90
C GLY A 738 -19.09 -36.55 3.43
N GLY A 739 -19.11 -35.29 3.88
CA GLY A 739 -20.08 -34.23 3.58
C GLY A 739 -19.84 -32.98 4.43
N LEU A 740 -20.78 -32.03 4.46
CA LEU A 740 -20.71 -30.85 5.32
C LEU A 740 -21.01 -31.20 6.80
N ARG A 741 -20.62 -30.32 7.73
CA ARG A 741 -20.89 -30.46 9.16
C ARG A 741 -21.82 -29.35 9.64
N TRP A 742 -22.68 -29.71 10.59
CA TRP A 742 -23.84 -28.94 10.99
C TRP A 742 -24.08 -29.15 12.48
N ASP A 743 -24.33 -28.07 13.21
CA ASP A 743 -24.73 -28.10 14.62
C ASP A 743 -26.24 -27.86 14.73
N LEU A 744 -26.91 -28.66 15.56
CA LEU A 744 -28.35 -28.51 15.81
C LEU A 744 -28.59 -27.32 16.75
N ILE A 745 -29.26 -26.29 16.24
CA ILE A 745 -29.59 -25.06 16.98
C ILE A 745 -30.96 -25.14 17.63
N ARG A 746 -31.97 -25.59 16.89
CA ARG A 746 -33.35 -25.72 17.37
C ARG A 746 -34.00 -26.99 16.88
N TRP A 747 -34.83 -27.58 17.73
CA TRP A 747 -35.74 -28.66 17.39
C TRP A 747 -37.15 -28.36 17.93
N THR A 748 -38.14 -28.34 17.03
CA THR A 748 -39.55 -28.12 17.38
C THR A 748 -40.39 -29.29 16.87
N ASP A 749 -41.12 -29.92 17.79
CA ASP A 749 -42.03 -31.02 17.51
C ASP A 749 -43.46 -30.54 17.71
N SER A 750 -44.15 -30.20 16.61
CA SER A 750 -45.47 -29.60 16.64
C SER A 750 -46.47 -30.52 15.92
N PRO A 751 -47.56 -30.94 16.57
CA PRO A 751 -48.70 -31.45 15.82
C PRO A 751 -49.27 -30.27 15.01
N ASP A 752 -49.46 -30.43 13.70
CA ASP A 752 -50.25 -29.47 12.94
C ASP A 752 -51.65 -29.34 13.58
N LEU A 753 -52.13 -28.10 13.71
CA LEU A 753 -53.41 -27.70 14.31
C LEU A 753 -54.65 -28.30 13.63
#